data_AF-A0A3E0B1Q5-F1
#
_entry.id   AF-A0A3E0B1Q5-F1
#
_cell.length_a   1.000
_cell.length_b   1.000
_cell.length_c   1.000
_cell.angle_alpha   90.00
_cell.angle_beta   90.00
_cell.angle_gamma   90.00
#
_symmetry.space_group_name_H-M   'P 1'
#
loop_
_entity.id
_entity.type
_entity.pdbx_description
1 polymer ?
#
loop_
_entity_poly.entity_id
_entity_poly.type
_entity_poly.pdbx_seq_one_letter_code
_entity_poly.pdbx_strand_id
1 'polypeptide(L)'
;MNLTQIQNRFNESRDIVLKDEFFEKGLSIIIPVSGGREFIDTCLESLMNQKIVDAKYEVIVVFNGIFSETINHLYENINIYSDLNLLILINDDSGAGSARNIGIKNASYSHTIFIDVDDFVSDTYIQSNYNYLKDNCLTISQIHDYIDGEIIEENIINEELLMNFDNLKLNYFDIKRILTITACKAIPTKYLKYNSFNHKLRSGEDTVLFTELLITHQPTLCLIPKKENSIYYRNIRPDSVSRQPDSFDFLITQRLDILKILDPLLDIIHDNTLKRVVTQKYDAQIMFMNRFLKNNIPEHQHILTLIEKCKLKHFKYFLLNRNIAKTLVISYCFAPYSDTSASVVTKRIINESKIVDVISNNMKGKRGIDNTVLNLVNPYLGKNTVVNKPVSFADFRILEDFIDIAFREYLLNSDRYEQIYTRAMFPISHIPGMFIKKIDPNIFWKAEFSDPLLIDIESRERKHTIHNKNFINVLKNGILGEFTEYVDDNLFNLVEIIPFALADELVFTNENQMKYMIQRFPDELKKFIENKATISKHPTLNFKYYNIKNNQLKLDKTKINIAYFGNFYSNRSVDEFIKVSKSLREQSMMEYEFYIFTNPQHINENQLNNLKKINLNLLNTVDYLEFLNLSTRFDALIVFDTKTNMNKPYNPYLPSKISDYIGSKNTIISINEKDSPLDKIKNENIFKFYYDDCEFYQVEELTKHLLRKKEIIIMHGEKFSTIRTPEYELEYNNDLKYSGGLNQWSHKIKESPISFEKDYRINLKNLSEKDLRINIQTDYDKKEIINLHIGIENEFVIKDIENYNRGEEVIIPSNKNLDMEWQFSKEFKNSSFLRASTVKISILK
;
A
#
# COMPACT_ATOMS: atom_id res chain seq x y z
N MET A 1 -21.04 -15.85 3.31
CA MET A 1 -21.63 -15.03 4.40
C MET A 1 -21.17 -13.60 4.23
N ASN A 2 -22.02 -12.61 4.52
CA ASN A 2 -21.60 -11.20 4.61
C ASN A 2 -20.87 -11.00 5.95
N LEU A 3 -19.84 -10.14 5.99
CA LEU A 3 -19.10 -9.72 7.19
C LEU A 3 -20.04 -9.31 8.34
N THR A 4 -21.17 -8.69 8.01
CA THR A 4 -22.22 -8.32 8.96
C THR A 4 -22.88 -9.54 9.61
N GLN A 5 -23.00 -10.68 8.93
CA GLN A 5 -23.54 -11.91 9.53
C GLN A 5 -22.54 -12.58 10.47
N ILE A 6 -21.24 -12.52 10.16
CA ILE A 6 -20.17 -13.03 11.04
C ILE A 6 -20.01 -12.11 12.26
N GLN A 7 -20.04 -10.80 12.06
CA GLN A 7 -20.04 -9.80 13.15
C GLN A 7 -21.31 -9.87 14.00
N ASN A 8 -22.48 -10.06 13.40
CA ASN A 8 -23.73 -10.23 14.13
C ASN A 8 -23.70 -11.54 14.91
N ARG A 9 -23.30 -12.67 14.31
CA ARG A 9 -23.09 -13.92 15.06
C ARG A 9 -22.09 -13.74 16.20
N PHE A 10 -20.99 -13.02 15.99
CA PHE A 10 -19.99 -12.77 17.03
C PHE A 10 -20.52 -11.87 18.16
N ASN A 11 -21.19 -10.77 17.84
CA ASN A 11 -21.77 -9.87 18.84
C ASN A 11 -22.96 -10.51 19.56
N GLU A 12 -23.76 -11.30 18.85
CA GLU A 12 -24.85 -12.09 19.41
C GLU A 12 -24.32 -13.25 20.27
N SER A 13 -23.14 -13.82 20.00
CA SER A 13 -22.58 -14.95 20.78
C SER A 13 -22.22 -14.60 22.23
N ARG A 14 -22.14 -13.31 22.58
CA ARG A 14 -22.01 -12.90 24.00
C ARG A 14 -23.33 -12.88 24.77
N ASP A 15 -24.47 -12.80 24.07
CA ASP A 15 -25.81 -12.67 24.68
C ASP A 15 -26.82 -13.75 24.23
N ILE A 16 -26.49 -14.61 23.28
CA ILE A 16 -27.29 -15.80 22.95
C ILE A 16 -26.96 -16.87 24.00
N VAL A 17 -27.77 -16.88 25.06
CA VAL A 17 -28.22 -18.14 25.65
C VAL A 17 -28.77 -18.95 24.47
N LEU A 18 -27.98 -19.89 23.93
CA LEU A 18 -28.50 -20.91 23.03
C LEU A 18 -29.73 -21.46 23.76
N LYS A 19 -30.92 -21.34 23.17
CA LYS A 19 -32.10 -22.03 23.72
C LYS A 19 -31.63 -23.45 24.01
N ASP A 20 -31.76 -23.88 25.27
CA ASP A 20 -31.33 -25.20 25.72
C ASP A 20 -32.12 -26.25 24.94
N GLU A 21 -31.67 -26.57 23.72
CA GLU A 21 -32.02 -27.81 23.05
C GLU A 21 -31.41 -28.90 23.93
N PHE A 22 -32.29 -29.52 24.72
CA PHE A 22 -31.90 -30.59 25.60
C PHE A 22 -31.61 -31.83 24.75
N PHE A 23 -30.34 -32.02 24.41
CA PHE A 23 -29.90 -33.23 23.73
C PHE A 23 -29.72 -34.37 24.73
N GLU A 24 -30.15 -35.57 24.36
CA GLU A 24 -29.81 -36.76 25.10
C GLU A 24 -28.29 -37.04 24.98
N LYS A 25 -27.66 -37.50 26.08
CA LYS A 25 -26.23 -37.88 26.05
C LYS A 25 -26.03 -39.07 25.11
N GLY A 26 -25.25 -38.85 24.04
CA GLY A 26 -24.94 -39.87 23.05
C GLY A 26 -24.08 -39.33 21.90
N LEU A 27 -23.94 -40.13 20.84
CA LEU A 27 -23.14 -39.85 19.65
C LEU A 27 -23.98 -39.94 18.37
N SER A 28 -24.09 -38.85 17.62
CA SER A 28 -24.60 -38.86 16.25
C SER A 28 -23.43 -38.99 15.27
N ILE A 29 -23.32 -40.13 14.59
CA ILE A 29 -22.22 -40.41 13.65
C ILE A 29 -22.69 -40.02 12.25
N ILE A 30 -22.08 -39.01 11.65
CA ILE A 30 -22.45 -38.52 10.32
C ILE A 30 -21.42 -38.99 9.29
N ILE A 31 -21.91 -39.68 8.26
CA ILE A 31 -21.11 -40.23 7.17
C ILE A 31 -21.54 -39.58 5.85
N PRO A 32 -20.78 -38.62 5.29
CA PRO A 32 -21.03 -38.10 3.96
C PRO A 32 -20.57 -39.10 2.90
N VAL A 33 -21.43 -39.42 1.92
CA VAL A 33 -21.16 -40.44 0.90
C VAL A 33 -21.26 -39.85 -0.50
N SER A 34 -20.11 -39.60 -1.12
CA SER A 34 -19.98 -39.21 -2.52
C SER A 34 -19.12 -40.24 -3.26
N GLY A 35 -19.76 -41.13 -4.03
CA GLY A 35 -19.10 -42.35 -4.48
C GLY A 35 -18.77 -43.28 -3.30
N GLY A 36 -17.79 -44.19 -3.46
CA GLY A 36 -17.31 -45.01 -2.35
C GLY A 36 -18.05 -46.33 -2.12
N ARG A 37 -18.66 -46.89 -3.17
CA ARG A 37 -19.30 -48.22 -3.15
C ARG A 37 -18.39 -49.28 -2.54
N GLU A 38 -17.11 -49.26 -2.87
CA GLU A 38 -16.12 -50.24 -2.39
C GLU A 38 -15.70 -50.08 -0.91
N PHE A 39 -16.05 -48.97 -0.24
CA PHE A 39 -15.64 -48.72 1.15
C PHE A 39 -16.78 -48.74 2.16
N ILE A 40 -18.00 -48.48 1.72
CA ILE A 40 -19.14 -48.28 2.64
C ILE A 40 -19.41 -49.49 3.54
N ASP A 41 -19.19 -50.70 3.01
CA ASP A 41 -19.36 -51.94 3.77
C ASP A 41 -18.34 -52.00 4.91
N THR A 42 -17.05 -51.75 4.64
CA THR A 42 -15.99 -51.70 5.68
C THR A 42 -16.25 -50.63 6.72
N CYS A 43 -16.69 -49.43 6.31
CA CYS A 43 -17.03 -48.34 7.22
C CYS A 43 -18.18 -48.75 8.16
N LEU A 44 -19.28 -49.26 7.62
CA LEU A 44 -20.46 -49.66 8.40
C LEU A 44 -20.21 -50.90 9.26
N GLU A 45 -19.47 -51.89 8.76
CA GLU A 45 -19.04 -53.05 9.54
C GLU A 45 -18.20 -52.63 10.76
N SER A 46 -17.33 -51.63 10.61
CA SER A 46 -16.55 -51.11 11.74
C SER A 46 -17.43 -50.48 12.84
N LEU A 47 -18.58 -49.90 12.46
CA LEU A 47 -19.56 -49.31 13.38
C LEU A 47 -20.49 -50.35 14.00
N MET A 48 -20.80 -51.42 13.25
CA MET A 48 -21.61 -52.53 13.74
C MET A 48 -20.82 -53.38 14.75
N ASN A 49 -19.52 -53.58 14.53
CA ASN A 49 -18.65 -54.41 15.36
C ASN A 49 -18.11 -53.69 16.62
N GLN A 50 -18.87 -52.75 17.17
CA GLN A 50 -18.46 -51.96 18.35
C GLN A 50 -18.75 -52.70 19.66
N LYS A 51 -17.81 -52.64 20.60
CA LYS A 51 -17.93 -53.16 21.97
C LYS A 51 -18.66 -52.14 22.84
N ILE A 52 -19.99 -52.16 22.75
CA ILE A 52 -20.88 -51.23 23.48
C ILE A 52 -21.30 -51.82 24.84
N VAL A 53 -21.17 -51.03 25.90
CA VAL A 53 -21.68 -51.33 27.25
C VAL A 53 -22.97 -50.56 27.50
N ASP A 54 -22.90 -49.23 27.35
CA ASP A 54 -24.01 -48.31 27.63
C ASP A 54 -24.05 -47.10 26.66
N ALA A 55 -23.10 -47.02 25.72
CA ALA A 55 -23.03 -45.92 24.78
C ALA A 55 -24.26 -45.87 23.85
N LYS A 56 -24.92 -44.71 23.83
CA LYS A 56 -26.01 -44.40 22.90
C LYS A 56 -25.46 -43.75 21.65
N TYR A 57 -25.79 -44.30 20.48
CA TYR A 57 -25.39 -43.71 19.22
C TYR A 57 -26.38 -44.00 18.09
N GLU A 58 -26.35 -43.16 17.08
CA GLU A 58 -27.05 -43.32 15.80
C GLU A 58 -26.06 -43.09 14.65
N VAL A 59 -26.36 -43.66 13.49
CA VAL A 59 -25.57 -43.48 12.27
C VAL A 59 -26.43 -42.78 11.24
N ILE A 60 -25.96 -41.64 10.75
CA ILE A 60 -26.63 -40.81 9.74
C ILE A 60 -25.77 -40.82 8.48
N VAL A 61 -26.20 -41.59 7.49
CA VAL A 61 -25.56 -41.65 6.17
C VAL A 61 -26.22 -40.62 5.28
N VAL A 62 -25.43 -39.69 4.74
CA VAL A 62 -25.93 -38.63 3.85
C VAL A 62 -25.27 -38.76 2.49
N PHE A 63 -26.02 -39.28 1.53
CA PHE A 63 -25.59 -39.36 0.14
C PHE A 63 -25.62 -37.98 -0.51
N ASN A 64 -24.59 -37.64 -1.26
CA ASN A 64 -24.51 -36.37 -1.96
C ASN A 64 -24.00 -36.50 -3.40
N GLY A 65 -24.76 -35.89 -4.31
CA GLY A 65 -24.57 -36.01 -5.75
C GLY A 65 -25.64 -36.89 -6.41
N ILE A 66 -25.44 -37.23 -7.69
CA ILE A 66 -26.45 -37.90 -8.51
C ILE A 66 -26.56 -39.38 -8.10
N PHE A 67 -27.80 -39.91 -8.09
CA PHE A 67 -28.24 -41.30 -7.85
C PHE A 67 -27.12 -42.35 -7.97
N SER A 68 -26.31 -42.46 -6.92
CA SER A 68 -25.09 -43.27 -6.94
C SER A 68 -25.44 -44.76 -6.78
N GLU A 69 -24.72 -45.63 -7.48
CA GLU A 69 -24.83 -47.09 -7.35
C GLU A 69 -24.69 -47.55 -5.88
N THR A 70 -23.96 -46.78 -5.07
CA THR A 70 -23.83 -46.98 -3.61
C THR A 70 -25.18 -46.92 -2.88
N ILE A 71 -26.12 -46.07 -3.30
CA ILE A 71 -27.48 -45.99 -2.70
C ILE A 71 -28.23 -47.30 -2.95
N ASN A 72 -28.22 -47.77 -4.19
CA ASN A 72 -28.90 -49.01 -4.56
C ASN A 72 -28.31 -50.20 -3.79
N HIS A 73 -26.99 -50.28 -3.71
CA HIS A 73 -26.32 -51.31 -2.91
C HIS A 73 -26.75 -51.30 -1.44
N LEU A 74 -26.76 -50.12 -0.81
CA LEU A 74 -27.17 -50.01 0.59
C LEU A 74 -28.64 -50.39 0.79
N TYR A 75 -29.50 -50.03 -0.16
CA TYR A 75 -30.91 -50.40 -0.14
C TYR A 75 -31.11 -51.91 -0.27
N GLU A 76 -30.40 -52.56 -1.19
CA GLU A 76 -30.43 -54.02 -1.39
C GLU A 76 -29.89 -54.80 -0.20
N ASN A 77 -28.95 -54.22 0.55
CA ASN A 77 -28.25 -54.86 1.67
C ASN A 77 -28.65 -54.30 3.04
N ILE A 78 -29.74 -53.54 3.14
CA ILE A 78 -30.14 -52.85 4.37
C ILE A 78 -30.33 -53.81 5.56
N ASN A 79 -30.75 -55.05 5.29
CA ASN A 79 -30.95 -56.09 6.31
C ASN A 79 -29.65 -56.52 6.99
N ILE A 80 -28.49 -56.37 6.33
CA ILE A 80 -27.18 -56.66 6.94
C ILE A 80 -26.88 -55.66 8.07
N TYR A 81 -27.43 -54.45 7.96
CA TYR A 81 -27.17 -53.33 8.86
C TYR A 81 -28.33 -53.07 9.83
N SER A 82 -29.25 -54.04 10.03
CA SER A 82 -30.45 -53.85 10.86
C SER A 82 -30.17 -53.58 12.34
N ASP A 83 -28.99 -53.97 12.82
CA ASP A 83 -28.56 -53.74 14.20
C ASP A 83 -28.04 -52.30 14.43
N LEU A 84 -27.81 -51.54 13.36
CA LEU A 84 -27.47 -50.13 13.44
C LEU A 84 -28.74 -49.28 13.47
N ASN A 85 -28.79 -48.30 14.38
CA ASN A 85 -29.78 -47.23 14.32
C ASN A 85 -29.42 -46.27 13.17
N LEU A 86 -29.82 -46.66 11.95
CA LEU A 86 -29.39 -46.05 10.70
C LEU A 86 -30.46 -45.11 10.12
N LEU A 87 -30.07 -43.85 9.90
CA LEU A 87 -30.83 -42.85 9.15
C LEU A 87 -30.13 -42.58 7.82
N ILE A 88 -30.83 -42.80 6.70
CA ILE A 88 -30.32 -42.53 5.36
C ILE A 88 -30.99 -41.27 4.81
N LEU A 89 -30.17 -40.30 4.39
CA LEU A 89 -30.60 -39.04 3.79
C LEU A 89 -29.98 -38.87 2.41
N ILE A 90 -30.70 -38.18 1.53
CA ILE A 90 -30.23 -37.86 0.18
C ILE A 90 -30.15 -36.34 0.05
N ASN A 91 -29.03 -35.87 -0.49
CA ASN A 91 -28.75 -34.48 -0.77
C ASN A 91 -28.42 -34.29 -2.25
N ASP A 92 -29.22 -33.49 -2.94
CA ASP A 92 -29.00 -33.18 -4.36
C ASP A 92 -27.76 -32.29 -4.56
N ASP A 93 -27.35 -31.52 -3.55
CA ASP A 93 -26.16 -30.69 -3.61
C ASP A 93 -24.88 -31.53 -3.47
N SER A 94 -23.97 -31.40 -4.44
CA SER A 94 -22.66 -32.05 -4.37
C SER A 94 -21.76 -31.44 -3.30
N GLY A 95 -20.95 -32.27 -2.62
CA GLY A 95 -19.88 -31.84 -1.72
C GLY A 95 -20.10 -32.23 -0.25
N ALA A 96 -19.05 -32.75 0.40
CA ALA A 96 -19.12 -33.35 1.73
C ALA A 96 -19.62 -32.36 2.80
N GLY A 97 -19.23 -31.09 2.73
CA GLY A 97 -19.73 -30.05 3.65
C GLY A 97 -21.25 -29.88 3.61
N SER A 98 -21.88 -29.97 2.44
CA SER A 98 -23.35 -29.88 2.31
C SER A 98 -24.03 -31.09 2.98
N ALA A 99 -23.53 -32.29 2.69
CA ALA A 99 -23.99 -33.54 3.30
C ALA A 99 -23.88 -33.52 4.83
N ARG A 100 -22.71 -33.10 5.35
CA ARG A 100 -22.46 -32.97 6.79
C ARG A 100 -23.44 -31.99 7.45
N ASN A 101 -23.78 -30.87 6.80
CA ASN A 101 -24.76 -29.91 7.33
C ASN A 101 -26.18 -30.52 7.45
N ILE A 102 -26.59 -31.35 6.48
CA ILE A 102 -27.87 -32.07 6.56
C ILE A 102 -27.83 -33.08 7.71
N GLY A 103 -26.71 -33.80 7.87
CA GLY A 103 -26.50 -34.69 9.01
C GLY A 103 -26.62 -33.94 10.34
N ILE A 104 -25.95 -32.80 10.49
CA ILE A 104 -25.98 -31.98 11.71
C ILE A 104 -27.41 -31.56 12.06
N LYS A 105 -28.22 -31.20 11.05
CA LYS A 105 -29.61 -30.80 11.25
C LYS A 105 -30.47 -31.94 11.83
N ASN A 106 -30.15 -33.18 11.50
CA ASN A 106 -30.88 -34.38 11.91
C ASN A 106 -30.22 -35.12 13.08
N ALA A 107 -29.13 -34.60 13.65
CA ALA A 107 -28.46 -35.21 14.80
C ALA A 107 -29.30 -35.08 16.08
N SER A 108 -29.58 -36.22 16.72
CA SER A 108 -30.42 -36.36 17.90
C SER A 108 -29.64 -36.28 19.22
N TYR A 109 -28.34 -36.61 19.21
CA TYR A 109 -27.54 -36.73 20.43
C TYR A 109 -26.66 -35.51 20.71
N SER A 110 -26.18 -35.44 21.96
CA SER A 110 -25.43 -34.29 22.48
C SER A 110 -24.10 -34.03 21.80
N HIS A 111 -23.48 -35.05 21.20
CA HIS A 111 -22.24 -34.92 20.45
C HIS A 111 -22.35 -35.59 19.09
N THR A 112 -21.62 -35.03 18.13
CA THR A 112 -21.54 -35.49 16.76
C THR A 112 -20.11 -35.93 16.44
N ILE A 113 -19.98 -37.02 15.70
CA ILE A 113 -18.71 -37.48 15.11
C ILE A 113 -18.88 -37.52 13.59
N PHE A 114 -17.87 -37.10 12.85
CA PHE A 114 -17.81 -37.29 11.41
C PHE A 114 -16.86 -38.44 11.08
N ILE A 115 -17.29 -39.32 10.18
CA ILE A 115 -16.47 -40.41 9.63
C ILE A 115 -16.61 -40.35 8.12
N ASP A 116 -15.49 -40.28 7.40
CA ASP A 116 -15.52 -40.33 5.93
C ASP A 116 -15.74 -41.77 5.47
N VAL A 117 -16.47 -41.96 4.36
CA VAL A 117 -16.94 -43.30 3.92
C VAL A 117 -15.79 -44.28 3.60
N ASP A 118 -14.60 -43.76 3.32
CA ASP A 118 -13.39 -44.54 3.05
C ASP A 118 -12.55 -44.87 4.27
N ASP A 119 -12.95 -44.39 5.45
CA ASP A 119 -12.30 -44.61 6.72
C ASP A 119 -13.05 -45.63 7.58
N PHE A 120 -12.42 -46.10 8.65
CA PHE A 120 -13.04 -47.00 9.62
C PHE A 120 -12.50 -46.73 11.04
N VAL A 121 -13.09 -47.35 12.06
CA VAL A 121 -12.74 -47.09 13.47
C VAL A 121 -12.46 -48.38 14.25
N SER A 122 -11.73 -48.27 15.36
CA SER A 122 -11.49 -49.41 16.26
C SER A 122 -12.78 -49.85 16.97
N ASP A 123 -12.82 -51.12 17.40
CA ASP A 123 -13.98 -51.72 18.05
C ASP A 123 -14.38 -51.08 19.40
N THR A 124 -13.52 -50.26 20.01
CA THR A 124 -13.83 -49.50 21.24
C THR A 124 -14.16 -48.02 20.97
N TYR A 125 -14.04 -47.53 19.74
CA TYR A 125 -14.07 -46.11 19.41
C TYR A 125 -15.32 -45.38 19.90
N ILE A 126 -16.52 -45.95 19.70
CA ILE A 126 -17.79 -45.33 20.12
C ILE A 126 -17.88 -45.30 21.65
N GLN A 127 -17.63 -46.43 22.32
CA GLN A 127 -17.73 -46.52 23.78
C GLN A 127 -16.72 -45.60 24.46
N SER A 128 -15.47 -45.56 23.97
CA SER A 128 -14.45 -44.69 24.50
C SER A 128 -14.78 -43.22 24.27
N ASN A 129 -15.29 -42.80 23.10
CA ASN A 129 -15.75 -41.41 22.95
C ASN A 129 -16.91 -41.09 23.91
N TYR A 130 -17.90 -41.99 24.05
CA TYR A 130 -19.05 -41.82 24.93
C TYR A 130 -18.66 -41.59 26.41
N ASN A 131 -17.66 -42.34 26.89
CA ASN A 131 -17.16 -42.25 28.26
C ASN A 131 -16.56 -40.88 28.60
N TYR A 132 -16.01 -40.17 27.61
CA TYR A 132 -15.28 -38.92 27.81
C TYR A 132 -16.04 -37.66 27.34
N LEU A 133 -17.30 -37.80 26.93
CA LEU A 133 -18.15 -36.67 26.53
C LEU A 133 -18.37 -35.66 27.66
N LYS A 134 -18.23 -34.37 27.34
CA LYS A 134 -18.47 -33.24 28.24
C LYS A 134 -19.03 -32.06 27.44
N ASP A 135 -20.03 -31.38 27.98
CA ASP A 135 -20.85 -30.37 27.25
C ASP A 135 -20.08 -29.25 26.53
N ASN A 136 -18.92 -28.85 27.05
CA ASN A 136 -18.08 -27.78 26.50
C ASN A 136 -16.68 -28.28 26.14
N CYS A 137 -16.59 -29.48 25.58
CA CYS A 137 -15.34 -30.14 25.29
C CYS A 137 -15.30 -30.78 23.91
N LEU A 138 -14.18 -30.64 23.22
CA LEU A 138 -13.86 -31.47 22.06
C LEU A 138 -13.15 -32.73 22.57
N THR A 139 -13.78 -33.88 22.37
CA THR A 139 -13.16 -35.17 22.70
C THR A 139 -12.37 -35.65 21.50
N ILE A 140 -11.12 -36.08 21.71
CA ILE A 140 -10.15 -36.32 20.65
C ILE A 140 -9.60 -37.74 20.78
N SER A 141 -9.71 -38.50 19.70
CA SER A 141 -9.20 -39.86 19.56
C SER A 141 -7.86 -39.89 18.80
N GLN A 142 -7.16 -41.03 18.88
CA GLN A 142 -5.98 -41.26 18.04
C GLN A 142 -6.35 -41.36 16.57
N ILE A 143 -5.38 -41.11 15.70
CA ILE A 143 -5.51 -41.24 14.25
C ILE A 143 -4.37 -42.08 13.70
N HIS A 144 -4.67 -43.20 13.07
CA HIS A 144 -3.67 -44.02 12.38
C HIS A 144 -3.92 -43.95 10.88
N ASP A 145 -2.86 -43.98 10.08
CA ASP A 145 -2.99 -44.04 8.63
C ASP A 145 -3.16 -45.49 8.19
N TYR A 146 -4.04 -45.75 7.23
CA TYR A 146 -4.23 -47.06 6.61
C TYR A 146 -3.82 -46.96 5.14
N ILE A 147 -2.78 -47.70 4.75
CA ILE A 147 -2.18 -47.64 3.41
C ILE A 147 -1.98 -49.07 2.92
N ASP A 148 -2.58 -49.41 1.78
CA ASP A 148 -2.38 -50.70 1.09
C ASP A 148 -2.53 -51.95 1.98
N GLY A 149 -3.47 -51.92 2.94
CA GLY A 149 -3.72 -53.04 3.85
C GLY A 149 -3.01 -52.95 5.20
N GLU A 150 -2.11 -51.99 5.38
CA GLU A 150 -1.29 -51.85 6.59
C GLU A 150 -1.70 -50.63 7.43
N ILE A 151 -1.65 -50.78 8.76
CA ILE A 151 -1.88 -49.71 9.73
C ILE A 151 -0.53 -49.07 10.09
N ILE A 152 -0.44 -47.76 9.89
CA ILE A 152 0.71 -46.93 10.23
C ILE A 152 0.33 -46.01 11.40
N GLU A 153 0.82 -46.35 12.59
CA GLU A 153 0.57 -45.57 13.81
C GLU A 153 1.38 -44.26 13.82
N GLU A 154 2.57 -44.29 13.21
CA GLU A 154 3.53 -43.18 13.19
C GLU A 154 3.18 -42.21 12.05
N ASN A 155 2.26 -41.28 12.35
CA ASN A 155 2.03 -40.12 11.50
C ASN A 155 2.13 -38.83 12.32
N ILE A 156 2.49 -37.74 11.64
CA ILE A 156 2.80 -36.44 12.27
C ILE A 156 1.62 -35.89 13.12
N ILE A 157 0.37 -36.27 12.80
CA ILE A 157 -0.80 -35.87 13.60
C ILE A 157 -0.85 -36.70 14.89
N ASN A 158 -0.69 -38.02 14.79
CA ASN A 158 -0.70 -38.91 15.96
C ASN A 158 0.50 -38.70 16.88
N GLU A 159 1.69 -38.42 16.33
CA GLU A 159 2.87 -38.05 17.11
C GLU A 159 2.60 -36.84 18.02
N GLU A 160 1.89 -35.83 17.51
CA GLU A 160 1.49 -34.66 18.28
C GLU A 160 0.53 -35.06 19.43
N LEU A 161 -0.35 -36.04 19.24
CA LEU A 161 -1.20 -36.56 20.32
C LEU A 161 -0.40 -37.37 21.34
N LEU A 162 0.49 -38.24 20.88
CA LEU A 162 1.31 -39.14 21.70
C LEU A 162 2.17 -38.36 22.70
N MET A 163 2.70 -37.21 22.29
CA MET A 163 3.49 -36.32 23.15
C MET A 163 2.68 -35.62 24.25
N ASN A 164 1.34 -35.69 24.20
CA ASN A 164 0.45 -34.92 25.06
C ASN A 164 -0.52 -35.78 25.89
N PHE A 165 -0.43 -37.12 25.88
CA PHE A 165 -1.30 -38.00 26.68
C PHE A 165 -1.22 -37.75 28.18
N ASP A 166 -0.04 -37.41 28.70
CA ASP A 166 0.19 -37.23 30.14
C ASP A 166 -0.09 -35.79 30.60
N ASN A 167 -0.52 -34.90 29.70
CA ASN A 167 -0.75 -33.50 30.04
C ASN A 167 -2.09 -33.31 30.76
N LEU A 168 -2.01 -32.88 32.02
CA LEU A 168 -3.19 -32.58 32.87
C LEU A 168 -4.09 -31.47 32.31
N LYS A 169 -3.54 -30.57 31.48
CA LYS A 169 -4.27 -29.49 30.83
C LYS A 169 -3.74 -29.26 29.41
N LEU A 170 -4.52 -29.67 28.42
CA LEU A 170 -4.25 -29.39 27.01
C LEU A 170 -4.67 -27.98 26.60
N ASN A 171 -3.83 -27.30 25.85
CA ASN A 171 -4.14 -26.07 25.13
C ASN A 171 -4.17 -26.32 23.62
N TYR A 172 -4.71 -25.36 22.86
CA TYR A 172 -4.83 -25.52 21.41
C TYR A 172 -3.51 -25.66 20.66
N PHE A 173 -2.41 -25.15 21.22
CA PHE A 173 -1.09 -25.28 20.61
C PHE A 173 -0.50 -26.67 20.67
N ASP A 174 -0.92 -27.44 21.66
CA ASP A 174 -0.35 -28.73 21.98
C ASP A 174 -0.74 -29.77 20.92
N ILE A 175 -1.89 -29.57 20.28
CA ILE A 175 -2.50 -30.48 19.30
C ILE A 175 -3.00 -29.75 18.04
N LYS A 176 -2.27 -28.73 17.60
CA LYS A 176 -2.77 -27.77 16.59
C LYS A 176 -3.11 -28.39 15.23
N ARG A 177 -2.54 -29.55 14.87
CA ARG A 177 -2.80 -30.21 13.57
C ARG A 177 -4.18 -30.83 13.54
N ILE A 178 -4.53 -31.60 14.56
CA ILE A 178 -5.82 -32.30 14.61
C ILE A 178 -6.98 -31.34 14.79
N LEU A 179 -6.79 -30.17 15.42
CA LEU A 179 -7.89 -29.25 15.75
C LEU A 179 -8.74 -28.79 14.57
N THR A 180 -8.18 -28.77 13.36
CA THR A 180 -8.87 -28.24 12.18
C THR A 180 -9.09 -29.26 11.07
N ILE A 181 -9.03 -30.56 11.40
CA ILE A 181 -9.48 -31.64 10.52
C ILE A 181 -10.86 -32.12 10.98
N THR A 182 -11.65 -32.74 10.11
CA THR A 182 -12.99 -33.24 10.47
C THR A 182 -12.95 -34.52 11.33
N ALA A 183 -12.03 -35.43 11.05
CA ALA A 183 -11.94 -36.75 11.70
C ALA A 183 -11.55 -36.71 13.20
N CYS A 184 -11.75 -37.86 13.88
CA CYS A 184 -11.22 -38.17 15.21
C CYS A 184 -11.77 -37.33 16.37
N LYS A 185 -12.93 -36.68 16.21
CA LYS A 185 -13.51 -35.79 17.22
C LYS A 185 -14.97 -36.09 17.50
N ALA A 186 -15.31 -36.15 18.79
CA ALA A 186 -16.69 -35.93 19.23
C ALA A 186 -16.87 -34.45 19.59
N ILE A 187 -17.78 -33.79 18.88
CA ILE A 187 -18.01 -32.34 18.91
C ILE A 187 -19.40 -32.10 19.48
N PRO A 188 -19.60 -31.18 20.45
CA PRO A 188 -20.94 -30.87 20.94
C PRO A 188 -21.86 -30.47 19.78
N THR A 189 -22.98 -31.19 19.60
CA THR A 189 -23.90 -31.00 18.47
C THR A 189 -24.46 -29.58 18.45
N LYS A 190 -24.68 -28.98 19.62
CA LYS A 190 -25.08 -27.57 19.76
C LYS A 190 -24.10 -26.58 19.10
N TYR A 191 -22.79 -26.88 19.07
CA TYR A 191 -21.80 -26.04 18.41
C TYR A 191 -21.90 -26.17 16.89
N LEU A 192 -22.14 -27.37 16.37
CA LEU A 192 -22.30 -27.59 14.93
C LEU A 192 -23.64 -27.06 14.40
N LYS A 193 -24.70 -27.06 15.20
CA LYS A 193 -25.95 -26.38 14.83
C LYS A 193 -25.78 -24.86 14.74
N TYR A 194 -24.84 -24.30 15.50
CA TYR A 194 -24.51 -22.87 15.45
C TYR A 194 -23.51 -22.53 14.32
N ASN A 195 -22.42 -23.28 14.22
CA ASN A 195 -21.39 -23.19 13.18
C ASN A 195 -21.56 -24.33 12.18
N SER A 196 -21.92 -24.01 10.94
CA SER A 196 -22.10 -24.99 9.86
C SER A 196 -20.97 -24.92 8.85
N PHE A 197 -20.73 -26.02 8.12
CA PHE A 197 -19.77 -26.03 7.02
C PHE A 197 -20.18 -25.02 5.95
N ASN A 198 -19.21 -24.22 5.49
CA ASN A 198 -19.43 -23.35 4.34
C ASN A 198 -19.35 -24.17 3.05
N HIS A 199 -20.49 -24.73 2.63
CA HIS A 199 -20.64 -25.57 1.43
C HIS A 199 -20.24 -24.90 0.10
N LYS A 200 -19.98 -23.58 0.10
CA LYS A 200 -19.49 -22.86 -1.09
C LYS A 200 -17.97 -22.99 -1.27
N LEU A 201 -17.25 -23.44 -0.24
CA LEU A 201 -15.82 -23.71 -0.34
C LEU A 201 -15.60 -25.03 -1.06
N ARG A 202 -14.65 -25.04 -1.99
CA ARG A 202 -14.26 -26.24 -2.76
C ARG A 202 -13.18 -27.06 -2.06
N SER A 203 -12.47 -26.46 -1.11
CA SER A 203 -11.56 -27.17 -0.20
C SER A 203 -11.29 -26.34 1.07
N GLY A 204 -10.90 -27.04 2.13
CA GLY A 204 -10.58 -26.48 3.44
C GLY A 204 -11.78 -25.96 4.21
N GLU A 205 -12.99 -26.49 3.94
CA GLU A 205 -14.18 -26.16 4.73
C GLU A 205 -14.04 -26.57 6.20
N ASP A 206 -13.26 -27.60 6.50
CA ASP A 206 -12.91 -28.04 7.84
C ASP A 206 -12.12 -26.97 8.59
N THR A 207 -11.09 -26.41 7.95
CA THR A 207 -10.24 -25.36 8.50
C THR A 207 -11.06 -24.14 8.87
N VAL A 208 -12.02 -23.76 8.02
CA VAL A 208 -12.92 -22.64 8.30
C VAL A 208 -13.86 -22.98 9.44
N LEU A 209 -14.57 -24.10 9.39
CA LEU A 209 -15.53 -24.51 10.42
C LEU A 209 -14.89 -24.54 11.81
N PHE A 210 -13.79 -25.27 11.97
CA PHE A 210 -13.16 -25.42 13.27
C PHE A 210 -12.53 -24.12 13.75
N THR A 211 -12.04 -23.27 12.84
CA THR A 211 -11.57 -21.93 13.24
C THR A 211 -12.72 -21.09 13.80
N GLU A 212 -13.86 -21.05 13.13
CA GLU A 212 -15.04 -20.34 13.63
C GLU A 212 -15.54 -20.93 14.95
N LEU A 213 -15.62 -22.25 15.07
CA LEU A 213 -16.04 -22.95 16.29
C LEU A 213 -15.13 -22.61 17.49
N LEU A 214 -13.81 -22.65 17.30
CA LEU A 214 -12.85 -22.29 18.35
C LEU A 214 -13.00 -20.83 18.79
N ILE A 215 -13.33 -19.92 17.87
CA ILE A 215 -13.57 -18.49 18.16
C ILE A 215 -14.87 -18.28 18.90
N THR A 216 -15.95 -18.90 18.45
CA THR A 216 -17.28 -18.71 19.02
C THR A 216 -17.41 -19.38 20.38
N HIS A 217 -16.88 -20.59 20.55
CA HIS A 217 -17.20 -21.43 21.71
C HIS A 217 -16.04 -21.66 22.67
N GLN A 218 -14.79 -21.49 22.21
CA GLN A 218 -13.58 -21.74 23.01
C GLN A 218 -13.64 -23.03 23.85
N PRO A 219 -13.93 -24.19 23.21
CA PRO A 219 -14.12 -25.44 23.94
C PRO A 219 -12.84 -25.89 24.65
N THR A 220 -13.01 -26.59 25.78
CA THR A 220 -11.90 -27.35 26.37
C THR A 220 -11.54 -28.54 25.49
N LEU A 221 -10.36 -29.12 25.70
CA LEU A 221 -9.88 -30.29 24.96
C LEU A 221 -9.80 -31.49 25.90
N CYS A 222 -10.28 -32.64 25.44
CA CYS A 222 -10.16 -33.92 26.14
C CYS A 222 -9.52 -34.94 25.21
N LEU A 223 -8.28 -35.31 25.47
CA LEU A 223 -7.59 -36.38 24.75
C LEU A 223 -7.93 -37.72 25.41
N ILE A 224 -8.51 -38.66 24.66
CA ILE A 224 -8.86 -39.98 25.18
C ILE A 224 -7.58 -40.76 25.48
N PRO A 225 -7.36 -41.29 26.70
CA PRO A 225 -6.13 -42.02 27.04
C PRO A 225 -5.80 -43.17 26.08
N LYS A 226 -4.51 -43.35 25.77
CA LYS A 226 -4.04 -44.40 24.85
C LYS A 226 -4.58 -45.81 25.18
N LYS A 227 -4.71 -46.13 26.47
CA LYS A 227 -5.22 -47.43 26.97
C LYS A 227 -6.67 -47.74 26.56
N GLU A 228 -7.46 -46.74 26.19
CA GLU A 228 -8.85 -46.92 25.75
C GLU A 228 -8.95 -47.47 24.31
N ASN A 229 -7.83 -47.47 23.58
CA ASN A 229 -7.73 -47.97 22.20
C ASN A 229 -8.73 -47.31 21.22
N SER A 230 -9.13 -46.06 21.49
CA SER A 230 -10.01 -45.28 20.61
C SER A 230 -9.21 -44.73 19.42
N ILE A 231 -9.31 -45.40 18.27
CA ILE A 231 -8.52 -45.13 17.08
C ILE A 231 -9.44 -44.92 15.88
N TYR A 232 -9.17 -43.86 15.14
CA TYR A 232 -9.71 -43.60 13.82
C TYR A 232 -8.67 -44.02 12.76
N TYR A 233 -9.04 -44.90 11.85
CA TYR A 233 -8.17 -45.36 10.77
C TYR A 233 -8.48 -44.59 9.50
N ARG A 234 -7.56 -43.68 9.13
CA ARG A 234 -7.67 -42.82 7.96
C ARG A 234 -7.05 -43.49 6.74
N ASN A 235 -7.85 -43.78 5.73
CA ASN A 235 -7.41 -44.40 4.49
C ASN A 235 -6.67 -43.38 3.60
N ILE A 236 -5.42 -43.67 3.25
CA ILE A 236 -4.58 -42.75 2.48
C ILE A 236 -4.61 -43.13 1.01
N ARG A 237 -5.35 -42.33 0.24
CA ARG A 237 -5.54 -42.54 -1.20
C ARG A 237 -5.03 -41.35 -2.02
N PRO A 238 -4.52 -41.56 -3.25
CA PRO A 238 -4.03 -40.50 -4.13
C PRO A 238 -5.12 -39.48 -4.51
N ASP A 239 -6.35 -39.95 -4.74
CA ASP A 239 -7.45 -39.14 -5.27
C ASP A 239 -8.25 -38.36 -4.19
N SER A 240 -7.69 -38.21 -2.99
CA SER A 240 -8.34 -37.44 -1.92
C SER A 240 -8.43 -35.95 -2.29
N VAL A 241 -9.54 -35.29 -1.93
CA VAL A 241 -9.71 -33.83 -2.06
C VAL A 241 -8.59 -33.06 -1.33
N SER A 242 -8.05 -33.62 -0.26
CA SER A 242 -6.93 -33.02 0.49
C SER A 242 -5.57 -33.17 -0.21
N ARG A 243 -5.48 -34.00 -1.26
CA ARG A 243 -4.26 -34.38 -1.99
C ARG A 243 -4.41 -34.15 -3.50
N GLN A 244 -5.18 -33.13 -3.89
CA GLN A 244 -5.34 -32.75 -5.30
C GLN A 244 -3.99 -32.37 -5.94
N PRO A 245 -3.84 -32.57 -7.26
CA PRO A 245 -2.65 -32.11 -7.98
C PRO A 245 -2.47 -30.59 -7.85
N ASP A 246 -1.20 -30.17 -7.83
CA ASP A 246 -0.83 -28.76 -7.76
C ASP A 246 -1.39 -28.01 -8.97
N SER A 247 -2.39 -27.15 -8.72
CA SER A 247 -3.02 -26.31 -9.75
C SER A 247 -3.19 -24.88 -9.25
N PHE A 248 -3.29 -23.93 -10.18
CA PHE A 248 -3.55 -22.53 -9.85
C PHE A 248 -4.85 -22.38 -9.05
N ASP A 249 -5.91 -23.08 -9.47
CA ASP A 249 -7.20 -23.01 -8.79
C ASP A 249 -7.11 -23.51 -7.33
N PHE A 250 -6.49 -24.67 -7.10
CA PHE A 250 -6.38 -25.24 -5.76
C PHE A 250 -5.44 -24.45 -4.84
N LEU A 251 -4.26 -24.08 -5.34
CA LEU A 251 -3.19 -23.46 -4.53
C LEU A 251 -3.27 -21.94 -4.43
N ILE A 252 -4.00 -21.27 -5.33
CA ILE A 252 -4.18 -19.81 -5.31
C ILE A 252 -5.64 -19.47 -5.05
N THR A 253 -6.53 -19.77 -5.98
CA THR A 253 -7.92 -19.28 -5.95
C THR A 253 -8.66 -19.76 -4.71
N GLN A 254 -8.65 -21.07 -4.45
CA GLN A 254 -9.34 -21.64 -3.29
C GLN A 254 -8.70 -21.21 -1.96
N ARG A 255 -7.37 -20.96 -1.93
CA ARG A 255 -6.69 -20.42 -0.73
C ARG A 255 -7.12 -18.98 -0.44
N LEU A 256 -7.25 -18.14 -1.47
CA LEU A 256 -7.78 -16.79 -1.34
C LEU A 256 -9.22 -16.78 -0.83
N ASP A 257 -10.05 -17.74 -1.25
CA ASP A 257 -11.43 -17.87 -0.75
C ASP A 257 -11.47 -18.18 0.76
N ILE A 258 -10.55 -19.00 1.27
CA ILE A 258 -10.40 -19.21 2.71
C ILE A 258 -9.89 -17.94 3.40
N LEU A 259 -8.86 -17.30 2.85
CA LEU A 259 -8.26 -16.11 3.44
C LEU A 259 -9.28 -14.97 3.59
N LYS A 260 -10.20 -14.78 2.62
CA LYS A 260 -11.29 -13.79 2.72
C LYS A 260 -12.20 -14.03 3.94
N ILE A 261 -12.34 -15.27 4.39
CA ILE A 261 -13.14 -15.62 5.57
C ILE A 261 -12.32 -15.42 6.85
N LEU A 262 -11.07 -15.90 6.86
CA LEU A 262 -10.22 -15.86 8.06
C LEU A 262 -9.65 -14.47 8.39
N ASP A 263 -9.40 -13.63 7.38
CA ASP A 263 -8.79 -12.30 7.54
C ASP A 263 -9.54 -11.40 8.54
N PRO A 264 -10.86 -11.17 8.41
CA PRO A 264 -11.58 -10.34 9.38
C PRO A 264 -11.69 -10.97 10.78
N LEU A 265 -11.56 -12.30 10.91
CA LEU A 265 -11.61 -12.97 12.21
C LEU A 265 -10.39 -12.62 13.08
N LEU A 266 -9.23 -12.31 12.48
CA LEU A 266 -8.02 -11.93 13.24
C LEU A 266 -8.16 -10.61 13.99
N ASP A 267 -9.10 -9.75 13.59
CA ASP A 267 -9.37 -8.47 14.25
C ASP A 267 -10.28 -8.59 15.48
N ILE A 268 -11.10 -9.65 15.57
CA ILE A 268 -12.09 -9.83 16.65
C ILE A 268 -11.61 -10.76 17.78
N ILE A 269 -10.54 -11.51 17.57
CA ILE A 269 -9.98 -12.42 18.58
C ILE A 269 -9.17 -11.63 19.61
N HIS A 270 -9.60 -11.70 20.87
CA HIS A 270 -8.89 -11.09 22.01
C HIS A 270 -7.94 -12.05 22.72
N ASP A 271 -8.22 -13.36 22.70
CA ASP A 271 -7.33 -14.36 23.31
C ASP A 271 -6.07 -14.57 22.44
N ASN A 272 -4.89 -14.37 23.05
CA ASN A 272 -3.62 -14.44 22.34
C ASN A 272 -3.29 -15.86 21.85
N THR A 273 -3.69 -16.89 22.60
CA THR A 273 -3.46 -18.29 22.24
C THR A 273 -4.25 -18.62 21.00
N LEU A 274 -5.55 -18.35 21.02
CA LEU A 274 -6.44 -18.56 19.89
C LEU A 274 -6.01 -17.73 18.67
N LYS A 275 -5.68 -16.44 18.87
CA LYS A 275 -5.22 -15.58 17.76
C LYS A 275 -4.00 -16.17 17.07
N ARG A 276 -3.06 -16.74 17.82
CA ARG A 276 -1.87 -17.39 17.27
C ARG A 276 -2.23 -18.68 16.52
N VAL A 277 -3.19 -19.49 17.00
CA VAL A 277 -3.67 -20.69 16.27
C VAL A 277 -4.31 -20.29 14.94
N VAL A 278 -5.22 -19.32 14.95
CA VAL A 278 -5.87 -18.81 13.74
C VAL A 278 -4.86 -18.22 12.77
N THR A 279 -3.87 -17.48 13.28
CA THR A 279 -2.76 -16.96 12.48
C THR A 279 -1.98 -18.09 11.78
N GLN A 280 -1.74 -19.22 12.45
CA GLN A 280 -1.07 -20.36 11.80
C GLN A 280 -1.90 -20.97 10.67
N LYS A 281 -3.23 -21.05 10.83
CA LYS A 281 -4.13 -21.56 9.78
C LYS A 281 -4.21 -20.61 8.60
N TYR A 282 -4.18 -19.30 8.87
CA TYR A 282 -4.07 -18.25 7.85
C TYR A 282 -2.73 -18.34 7.10
N ASP A 283 -1.62 -18.38 7.82
CA ASP A 283 -0.26 -18.47 7.26
C ASP A 283 -0.07 -19.74 6.42
N ALA A 284 -0.67 -20.87 6.83
CA ALA A 284 -0.64 -22.10 6.06
C ALA A 284 -1.24 -21.93 4.66
N GLN A 285 -2.30 -21.13 4.50
CA GLN A 285 -2.89 -20.86 3.17
C GLN A 285 -1.93 -20.11 2.27
N ILE A 286 -1.20 -19.14 2.83
CA ILE A 286 -0.16 -18.41 2.09
C ILE A 286 0.99 -19.35 1.70
N MET A 287 1.34 -20.31 2.56
CA MET A 287 2.37 -21.31 2.25
C MET A 287 1.96 -22.26 1.11
N PHE A 288 0.68 -22.59 0.96
CA PHE A 288 0.17 -23.30 -0.24
C PHE A 288 0.37 -22.44 -1.50
N MET A 289 0.09 -21.14 -1.41
CA MET A 289 0.32 -20.20 -2.52
C MET A 289 1.81 -20.10 -2.87
N ASN A 290 2.69 -20.06 -1.86
CA ASN A 290 4.14 -20.09 -2.05
C ASN A 290 4.60 -21.36 -2.78
N ARG A 291 4.03 -22.53 -2.46
CA ARG A 291 4.33 -23.79 -3.15
C ARG A 291 4.08 -23.69 -4.66
N PHE A 292 2.93 -23.13 -5.04
CA PHE A 292 2.62 -22.87 -6.45
C PHE A 292 3.63 -21.92 -7.09
N LEU A 293 3.89 -20.79 -6.41
CA LEU A 293 4.71 -19.71 -6.95
C LEU A 293 6.18 -20.12 -7.17
N LYS A 294 6.74 -20.99 -6.32
CA LYS A 294 8.11 -21.50 -6.47
C LYS A 294 8.38 -22.13 -7.84
N ASN A 295 7.39 -22.81 -8.41
CA ASN A 295 7.48 -23.46 -9.71
C ASN A 295 6.88 -22.61 -10.85
N ASN A 296 6.28 -21.45 -10.54
CA ASN A 296 5.52 -20.62 -11.47
C ASN A 296 5.77 -19.12 -11.23
N ILE A 297 7.03 -18.71 -11.08
CA ILE A 297 7.42 -17.31 -10.81
C ILE A 297 6.76 -16.28 -11.75
N PRO A 298 6.57 -16.54 -13.07
CA PRO A 298 5.89 -15.60 -13.96
C PRO A 298 4.46 -15.22 -13.53
N GLU A 299 3.77 -16.08 -12.76
CA GLU A 299 2.42 -15.82 -12.25
C GLU A 299 2.38 -14.83 -11.06
N HIS A 300 3.53 -14.40 -10.54
CA HIS A 300 3.62 -13.53 -9.36
C HIS A 300 2.72 -12.29 -9.47
N GLN A 301 2.80 -11.56 -10.58
CA GLN A 301 2.01 -10.34 -10.79
C GLN A 301 0.50 -10.60 -10.88
N HIS A 302 0.12 -11.73 -11.49
CA HIS A 302 -1.27 -12.14 -11.56
C HIS A 302 -1.80 -12.43 -10.15
N ILE A 303 -1.04 -13.17 -9.33
CA ILE A 303 -1.37 -13.48 -7.94
C ILE A 303 -1.47 -12.19 -7.10
N LEU A 304 -0.54 -11.25 -7.23
CA LEU A 304 -0.60 -9.95 -6.53
C LEU A 304 -1.89 -9.18 -6.86
N THR A 305 -2.30 -9.20 -8.14
CA THR A 305 -3.55 -8.55 -8.57
C THR A 305 -4.78 -9.21 -7.92
N LEU A 306 -4.78 -10.53 -7.77
CA LEU A 306 -5.86 -11.25 -7.08
C LEU A 306 -5.88 -10.93 -5.58
N ILE A 307 -4.73 -10.86 -4.92
CA ILE A 307 -4.61 -10.48 -3.50
C ILE A 307 -5.13 -9.05 -3.28
N GLU A 308 -4.75 -8.10 -4.14
CA GLU A 308 -5.20 -6.69 -4.07
C GLU A 308 -6.73 -6.59 -4.16
N LYS A 309 -7.36 -7.37 -5.07
CA LYS A 309 -8.83 -7.45 -5.19
C LYS A 309 -9.51 -7.99 -3.92
N CYS A 310 -8.83 -8.86 -3.17
CA CYS A 310 -9.37 -9.43 -1.94
C CYS A 310 -9.31 -8.47 -0.74
N LYS A 311 -8.49 -7.41 -0.79
CA LYS A 311 -8.31 -6.41 0.28
C LYS A 311 -7.98 -7.04 1.65
N LEU A 312 -7.13 -8.07 1.66
CA LEU A 312 -6.72 -8.80 2.87
C LEU A 312 -5.81 -7.94 3.75
N LYS A 313 -6.22 -7.63 4.98
CA LYS A 313 -5.51 -6.75 5.90
C LYS A 313 -4.30 -7.43 6.55
N HIS A 314 -4.39 -8.73 6.79
CA HIS A 314 -3.37 -9.50 7.53
C HIS A 314 -2.45 -10.32 6.62
N PHE A 315 -2.52 -10.09 5.30
CA PHE A 315 -1.74 -10.87 4.33
C PHE A 315 -0.22 -10.64 4.49
N LYS A 316 0.54 -11.74 4.52
CA LYS A 316 1.99 -11.73 4.76
C LYS A 316 2.75 -12.05 3.48
N TYR A 317 3.11 -11.03 2.72
CA TYR A 317 3.88 -11.17 1.47
C TYR A 317 5.21 -11.91 1.64
N PHE A 318 5.90 -11.75 2.77
CA PHE A 318 7.17 -12.47 3.02
C PHE A 318 7.00 -14.00 3.07
N LEU A 319 5.80 -14.51 3.42
CA LEU A 319 5.50 -15.94 3.35
C LEU A 319 5.24 -16.38 1.92
N LEU A 320 4.50 -15.58 1.14
CA LEU A 320 4.25 -15.83 -0.28
C LEU A 320 5.56 -15.91 -1.07
N ASN A 321 6.48 -15.00 -0.78
CA ASN A 321 7.75 -14.82 -1.49
C ASN A 321 8.92 -15.62 -0.90
N ARG A 322 8.65 -16.44 0.13
CA ARG A 322 9.68 -17.13 0.89
C ARG A 322 10.54 -18.04 0.01
N ASN A 323 11.87 -17.83 0.08
CA ASN A 323 12.90 -18.60 -0.61
C ASN A 323 12.77 -18.60 -2.15
N ILE A 324 12.21 -17.54 -2.74
CA ILE A 324 12.06 -17.40 -4.21
C ILE A 324 13.07 -16.42 -4.82
N ALA A 325 13.49 -15.41 -4.07
CA ALA A 325 14.32 -14.33 -4.58
C ALA A 325 15.62 -14.84 -5.25
N LYS A 326 15.88 -14.31 -6.45
CA LYS A 326 17.12 -14.52 -7.23
C LYS A 326 18.09 -13.35 -7.14
N THR A 327 17.63 -12.22 -6.61
CA THR A 327 18.43 -11.02 -6.42
C THR A 327 18.54 -10.68 -4.94
N LEU A 328 19.76 -10.46 -4.46
CA LEU A 328 20.03 -9.87 -3.15
C LEU A 328 20.32 -8.37 -3.28
N VAL A 329 19.50 -7.55 -2.66
CA VAL A 329 19.66 -6.10 -2.59
C VAL A 329 20.38 -5.74 -1.29
N ILE A 330 21.51 -5.05 -1.39
CA ILE A 330 22.28 -4.56 -0.25
C ILE A 330 22.23 -3.04 -0.28
N SER A 331 21.45 -2.48 0.65
CA SER A 331 21.27 -1.04 0.78
C SER A 331 21.24 -0.67 2.25
N TYR A 332 22.30 -0.01 2.73
CA TYR A 332 22.45 0.34 4.14
C TYR A 332 21.24 1.10 4.71
N CYS A 333 20.61 1.96 3.91
CA CYS A 333 19.33 2.59 4.22
C CYS A 333 18.26 2.06 3.26
N PHE A 334 17.17 1.52 3.80
CA PHE A 334 16.05 0.95 3.04
C PHE A 334 14.71 1.31 3.70
N ALA A 335 13.59 0.97 3.07
CA ALA A 335 12.27 1.11 3.69
C ALA A 335 12.25 0.40 5.07
N PRO A 336 11.61 0.98 6.11
CA PRO A 336 10.64 2.07 6.08
C PRO A 336 11.24 3.48 6.30
N TYR A 337 12.56 3.70 6.20
CA TYR A 337 13.10 5.01 6.57
C TYR A 337 12.77 6.09 5.54
N SER A 338 12.38 7.28 6.03
CA SER A 338 12.13 8.47 5.21
C SER A 338 13.46 9.06 4.73
N ASP A 339 13.99 8.48 3.66
CA ASP A 339 15.28 8.81 3.06
C ASP A 339 15.24 8.60 1.54
N THR A 340 16.00 9.40 0.80
CA THR A 340 16.03 9.31 -0.68
C THR A 340 16.63 7.99 -1.17
N SER A 341 17.64 7.44 -0.46
CA SER A 341 18.20 6.14 -0.81
C SER A 341 17.13 5.05 -0.66
N ALA A 342 16.39 5.08 0.46
CA ALA A 342 15.34 4.12 0.73
C ALA A 342 14.22 4.18 -0.32
N SER A 343 13.72 5.37 -0.66
CA SER A 343 12.63 5.52 -1.64
C SER A 343 13.07 5.13 -3.05
N VAL A 344 14.31 5.45 -3.47
CA VAL A 344 14.82 5.07 -4.79
C VAL A 344 14.96 3.55 -4.93
N VAL A 345 15.54 2.86 -3.95
CA VAL A 345 15.67 1.39 -3.99
C VAL A 345 14.29 0.72 -4.01
N THR A 346 13.35 1.20 -3.19
CA THR A 346 11.95 0.76 -3.22
C THR A 346 11.34 0.88 -4.61
N LYS A 347 11.50 2.04 -5.26
CA LYS A 347 10.99 2.26 -6.61
C LYS A 347 11.68 1.39 -7.67
N ARG A 348 12.98 1.12 -7.53
CA ARG A 348 13.72 0.18 -8.41
C ARG A 348 13.09 -1.22 -8.34
N ILE A 349 12.91 -1.73 -7.12
CA ILE A 349 12.32 -3.07 -6.89
C ILE A 349 10.91 -3.16 -7.50
N ILE A 350 10.07 -2.14 -7.27
CA ILE A 350 8.70 -2.11 -7.82
C ILE A 350 8.71 -2.08 -9.35
N ASN A 351 9.55 -1.25 -9.96
CA ASN A 351 9.63 -1.13 -11.42
C ASN A 351 10.21 -2.38 -12.08
N GLU A 352 11.15 -3.08 -11.44
CA GLU A 352 11.66 -4.36 -11.93
C GLU A 352 10.64 -5.49 -11.76
N SER A 353 9.69 -5.35 -10.84
CA SER A 353 8.61 -6.33 -10.63
C SER A 353 9.11 -7.74 -10.27
N LYS A 354 10.33 -7.83 -9.71
CA LYS A 354 10.97 -9.07 -9.28
C LYS A 354 10.93 -9.22 -7.76
N ILE A 355 10.85 -10.48 -7.31
CA ILE A 355 10.99 -10.81 -5.89
C ILE A 355 12.47 -10.71 -5.51
N VAL A 356 12.77 -9.97 -4.45
CA VAL A 356 14.13 -9.73 -3.96
C VAL A 356 14.25 -10.02 -2.47
N ASP A 357 15.45 -10.42 -2.05
CA ASP A 357 15.86 -10.39 -0.65
C ASP A 357 16.62 -9.09 -0.41
N VAL A 358 16.46 -8.47 0.76
CA VAL A 358 17.07 -7.17 1.10
C VAL A 358 17.86 -7.26 2.40
N ILE A 359 19.02 -6.62 2.43
CA ILE A 359 19.82 -6.38 3.63
C ILE A 359 20.00 -4.88 3.81
N SER A 360 19.64 -4.39 5.00
CA SER A 360 19.75 -2.99 5.38
C SER A 360 20.16 -2.84 6.85
N ASN A 361 20.51 -1.63 7.28
CA ASN A 361 20.77 -1.33 8.68
C ASN A 361 19.58 -0.59 9.32
N ASN A 362 19.45 -0.73 10.63
CA ASN A 362 18.47 -0.01 11.42
C ASN A 362 18.88 1.46 11.54
N MET A 363 18.17 2.34 10.82
CA MET A 363 18.43 3.77 10.78
C MET A 363 17.68 4.57 11.86
N LYS A 364 17.06 3.90 12.85
CA LYS A 364 16.30 4.56 13.92
C LYS A 364 17.19 5.56 14.67
N GLY A 365 16.65 6.75 14.92
CA GLY A 365 17.37 7.86 15.55
C GLY A 365 18.20 8.73 14.60
N LYS A 366 18.44 8.29 13.36
CA LYS A 366 19.08 9.11 12.30
C LYS A 366 18.14 9.46 11.15
N ARG A 367 17.11 8.65 10.93
CA ARG A 367 16.07 8.85 9.90
C ARG A 367 14.68 8.65 10.51
N GLY A 368 13.72 9.43 10.01
CA GLY A 368 12.30 9.24 10.32
C GLY A 368 11.78 7.92 9.75
N ILE A 369 10.65 7.44 10.27
CA ILE A 369 10.00 6.22 9.80
C ILE A 369 8.77 6.60 8.98
N ASP A 370 8.66 5.99 7.81
CA ASP A 370 7.55 6.07 6.87
C ASP A 370 7.18 4.65 6.42
N ASN A 371 6.18 4.09 7.11
CA ASN A 371 5.69 2.75 6.79
C ASN A 371 4.99 2.67 5.42
N THR A 372 4.59 3.79 4.83
CA THR A 372 3.95 3.79 3.51
C THR A 372 4.91 3.30 2.43
N VAL A 373 6.20 3.65 2.55
CA VAL A 373 7.25 3.18 1.63
C VAL A 373 7.47 1.67 1.76
N LEU A 374 7.46 1.13 2.98
CA LEU A 374 7.62 -0.31 3.19
C LEU A 374 6.41 -1.08 2.65
N ASN A 375 5.20 -0.58 2.88
CA ASN A 375 3.97 -1.19 2.37
C ASN A 375 3.96 -1.27 0.83
N LEU A 376 4.56 -0.29 0.14
CA LEU A 376 4.66 -0.30 -1.33
C LEU A 376 5.54 -1.42 -1.87
N VAL A 377 6.64 -1.73 -1.17
CA VAL A 377 7.63 -2.72 -1.64
C VAL A 377 7.39 -4.12 -1.08
N ASN A 378 6.66 -4.26 0.03
CA ASN A 378 6.33 -5.55 0.67
C ASN A 378 5.89 -6.65 -0.31
N PRO A 379 5.05 -6.38 -1.34
CA PRO A 379 4.66 -7.41 -2.31
C PRO A 379 5.83 -8.07 -3.07
N TYR A 380 6.99 -7.42 -3.10
CA TYR A 380 8.20 -7.87 -3.81
C TYR A 380 9.31 -8.37 -2.87
N LEU A 381 9.10 -8.31 -1.55
CA LEU A 381 10.10 -8.74 -0.59
C LEU A 381 9.92 -10.21 -0.23
N GLY A 382 10.98 -11.00 -0.41
CA GLY A 382 11.12 -12.34 0.16
C GLY A 382 11.56 -12.24 1.62
N LYS A 383 12.87 -12.13 1.83
CA LYS A 383 13.51 -11.89 3.13
C LYS A 383 13.97 -10.43 3.22
N ASN A 384 13.61 -9.77 4.31
CA ASN A 384 14.10 -8.43 4.63
C ASN A 384 14.90 -8.47 5.94
N THR A 385 16.22 -8.50 5.83
CA THR A 385 17.13 -8.54 6.98
C THR A 385 17.54 -7.12 7.37
N VAL A 386 17.18 -6.73 8.60
CA VAL A 386 17.58 -5.45 9.19
C VAL A 386 18.66 -5.70 10.23
N VAL A 387 19.87 -5.24 9.94
CA VAL A 387 21.01 -5.24 10.86
C VAL A 387 20.74 -4.21 11.96
N ASN A 388 20.95 -4.57 13.22
CA ASN A 388 20.70 -3.67 14.37
C ASN A 388 22.03 -3.15 14.93
N LYS A 389 22.74 -2.34 14.14
CA LYS A 389 24.05 -1.77 14.51
C LYS A 389 24.04 -0.24 14.45
N PRO A 390 24.93 0.45 15.18
CA PRO A 390 24.99 1.90 15.17
C PRO A 390 25.10 2.47 13.76
N VAL A 391 24.40 3.56 13.50
CA VAL A 391 24.39 4.20 12.19
C VAL A 391 25.64 5.04 12.01
N SER A 392 26.39 4.79 10.94
CA SER A 392 27.55 5.59 10.55
C SER A 392 27.49 5.93 9.06
N PHE A 393 27.99 7.12 8.71
CA PHE A 393 28.18 7.49 7.30
C PHE A 393 29.57 7.09 6.79
N ALA A 394 30.58 7.07 7.67
CA ALA A 394 31.97 6.88 7.26
C ALA A 394 32.84 6.08 8.24
N ASP A 395 32.57 6.06 9.56
CA ASP A 395 33.37 5.31 10.55
C ASP A 395 33.38 3.81 10.24
N PHE A 396 34.49 3.34 9.67
CA PHE A 396 34.63 1.97 9.16
C PHE A 396 34.49 0.92 10.27
N ARG A 397 34.92 1.21 11.50
CA ARG A 397 34.83 0.27 12.63
C ARG A 397 33.38 -0.05 13.00
N ILE A 398 32.49 0.93 12.85
CA ILE A 398 31.05 0.75 13.05
C ILE A 398 30.43 -0.03 11.89
N LEU A 399 31.01 0.14 10.70
CA LEU A 399 30.48 -0.38 9.45
C LEU A 399 30.90 -1.83 9.16
N GLU A 400 32.01 -2.32 9.73
CA GLU A 400 32.48 -3.71 9.62
C GLU A 400 31.39 -4.72 10.00
N ASP A 401 30.66 -4.47 11.09
CA ASP A 401 29.55 -5.34 11.52
C ASP A 401 28.45 -5.53 10.45
N PHE A 402 28.16 -4.47 9.68
CA PHE A 402 27.17 -4.55 8.60
C PHE A 402 27.71 -5.41 7.46
N ILE A 403 29.00 -5.29 7.14
CA ILE A 403 29.65 -6.09 6.09
C ILE A 403 29.57 -7.57 6.45
N ASP A 404 29.96 -7.94 7.67
CA ASP A 404 29.99 -9.32 8.12
C ASP A 404 28.61 -9.98 8.08
N ILE A 405 27.58 -9.26 8.52
CA ILE A 405 26.20 -9.77 8.48
C ILE A 405 25.70 -9.88 7.04
N ALA A 406 25.95 -8.87 6.21
CA ALA A 406 25.55 -8.92 4.80
C ALA A 406 26.19 -10.11 4.07
N PHE A 407 27.48 -10.34 4.32
CA PHE A 407 28.22 -11.44 3.73
C PHE A 407 27.74 -12.81 4.25
N ARG A 408 27.50 -12.95 5.56
CA ARG A 408 26.94 -14.18 6.15
C ARG A 408 25.57 -14.52 5.59
N GLU A 409 24.69 -13.54 5.46
CA GLU A 409 23.35 -13.72 4.90
C GLU A 409 23.38 -14.16 3.43
N TYR A 410 24.32 -13.63 2.65
CA TYR A 410 24.59 -14.14 1.30
C TYR A 410 25.02 -15.62 1.34
N LEU A 411 26.03 -15.98 2.15
CA LEU A 411 26.55 -17.36 2.21
C LEU A 411 25.46 -18.39 2.54
N LEU A 412 24.58 -18.07 3.50
CA LEU A 412 23.46 -18.93 3.91
C LEU A 412 22.44 -19.22 2.81
N ASN A 413 22.47 -18.47 1.70
CA ASN A 413 21.50 -18.51 0.61
C ASN A 413 22.15 -18.43 -0.77
N SER A 414 23.45 -18.69 -0.85
CA SER A 414 24.29 -18.42 -2.02
C SER A 414 23.85 -19.24 -3.25
N ASP A 415 23.31 -20.44 -3.01
CA ASP A 415 22.75 -21.34 -4.02
C ASP A 415 21.54 -20.76 -4.78
N ARG A 416 20.86 -19.76 -4.21
CA ARG A 416 19.65 -19.17 -4.82
C ARG A 416 19.93 -17.93 -5.65
N TYR A 417 20.95 -17.14 -5.29
CA TYR A 417 21.15 -15.83 -5.89
C TYR A 417 21.88 -15.93 -7.22
N GLU A 418 21.34 -15.24 -8.22
CA GLU A 418 21.96 -15.06 -9.54
C GLU A 418 22.55 -13.65 -9.68
N GLN A 419 22.07 -12.71 -8.87
CA GLN A 419 22.49 -11.32 -8.90
C GLN A 419 22.58 -10.72 -7.50
N ILE A 420 23.56 -9.83 -7.30
CA ILE A 420 23.55 -8.86 -6.22
C ILE A 420 23.38 -7.44 -6.77
N TYR A 421 22.59 -6.64 -6.08
CA TYR A 421 22.42 -5.21 -6.36
C TYR A 421 22.83 -4.40 -5.14
N THR A 422 23.77 -3.48 -5.32
CA THR A 422 24.25 -2.59 -4.27
C THR A 422 24.00 -1.14 -4.66
N ARG A 423 23.54 -0.30 -3.73
CA ARG A 423 23.37 1.14 -3.96
C ARG A 423 24.14 1.97 -2.93
N ALA A 424 25.07 2.80 -3.39
CA ALA A 424 25.76 3.75 -2.52
C ALA A 424 25.16 5.15 -2.64
N MET A 425 24.43 5.51 -1.58
CA MET A 425 24.38 6.87 -1.02
C MET A 425 25.13 6.87 0.32
N PHE A 426 24.91 5.80 1.09
CA PHE A 426 25.78 5.39 2.19
C PHE A 426 26.94 4.56 1.60
N PRO A 427 28.19 5.03 1.73
CA PRO A 427 29.37 4.41 1.10
C PRO A 427 29.49 2.89 1.30
N ILE A 428 29.12 2.40 2.48
CA ILE A 428 29.35 1.00 2.86
C ILE A 428 28.61 -0.03 2.00
N SER A 429 27.50 0.34 1.35
CA SER A 429 26.65 -0.62 0.62
C SER A 429 27.40 -1.40 -0.47
N HIS A 430 28.49 -0.85 -1.02
CA HIS A 430 29.29 -1.52 -2.06
C HIS A 430 30.31 -2.52 -1.51
N ILE A 431 30.79 -2.36 -0.27
CA ILE A 431 31.86 -3.20 0.26
C ILE A 431 31.47 -4.69 0.36
N PRO A 432 30.24 -5.06 0.80
CA PRO A 432 29.81 -6.46 0.75
C PRO A 432 29.88 -7.07 -0.66
N GLY A 433 29.58 -6.29 -1.70
CA GLY A 433 29.61 -6.75 -3.08
C GLY A 433 30.99 -7.25 -3.53
N MET A 434 32.06 -6.61 -3.05
CA MET A 434 33.44 -7.05 -3.28
C MET A 434 33.69 -8.46 -2.73
N PHE A 435 33.35 -8.68 -1.45
CA PHE A 435 33.57 -9.97 -0.80
C PHE A 435 32.76 -11.09 -1.45
N ILE A 436 31.51 -10.78 -1.81
CA ILE A 436 30.63 -11.72 -2.52
C ILE A 436 31.21 -12.07 -3.89
N LYS A 437 31.52 -11.07 -4.74
CA LYS A 437 32.09 -11.28 -6.08
C LYS A 437 33.42 -12.02 -6.06
N LYS A 438 34.20 -11.87 -4.98
CA LYS A 438 35.47 -12.59 -4.84
C LYS A 438 35.29 -14.08 -4.54
N ILE A 439 34.26 -14.44 -3.79
CA ILE A 439 33.98 -15.83 -3.39
C ILE A 439 33.11 -16.55 -4.42
N ASP A 440 32.22 -15.81 -5.07
CA ASP A 440 31.45 -16.27 -6.23
C ASP A 440 31.72 -15.35 -7.43
N PRO A 441 32.74 -15.66 -8.26
CA PRO A 441 33.05 -14.85 -9.44
C PRO A 441 31.92 -14.78 -10.48
N ASN A 442 31.00 -15.77 -10.47
CA ASN A 442 29.93 -15.88 -11.45
C ASN A 442 28.69 -15.06 -11.08
N ILE A 443 28.56 -14.63 -9.83
CA ILE A 443 27.44 -13.77 -9.41
C ILE A 443 27.44 -12.47 -10.21
N PHE A 444 26.29 -12.09 -10.78
CA PHE A 444 26.18 -10.81 -11.46
C PHE A 444 26.09 -9.68 -10.43
N TRP A 445 27.04 -8.75 -10.43
CA TRP A 445 27.05 -7.61 -9.53
C TRP A 445 26.70 -6.32 -10.25
N LYS A 446 25.53 -5.77 -9.89
CA LYS A 446 25.07 -4.44 -10.28
C LYS A 446 25.34 -3.42 -9.16
N ALA A 447 26.16 -2.42 -9.43
CA ALA A 447 26.51 -1.36 -8.48
C ALA A 447 25.97 0.00 -8.92
N GLU A 448 25.07 0.60 -8.14
CA GLU A 448 24.51 1.93 -8.42
C GLU A 448 25.07 3.02 -7.52
N PHE A 449 25.50 4.12 -8.14
CA PHE A 449 25.96 5.33 -7.46
C PHE A 449 24.86 6.38 -7.42
N SER A 450 24.48 6.86 -6.22
CA SER A 450 23.50 7.94 -6.12
C SER A 450 24.04 9.26 -6.66
N ASP A 451 25.26 9.60 -6.24
CA ASP A 451 26.00 10.83 -6.52
C ASP A 451 27.51 10.51 -6.48
N PRO A 452 28.41 11.43 -6.89
CA PRO A 452 29.84 11.28 -6.63
C PRO A 452 30.12 11.15 -5.11
N LEU A 453 30.86 10.11 -4.73
CA LEU A 453 31.13 9.76 -3.33
C LEU A 453 32.45 10.35 -2.86
N LEU A 454 33.50 10.32 -3.70
CA LEU A 454 34.82 10.87 -3.36
C LEU A 454 34.80 12.39 -3.27
N ILE A 455 34.22 13.06 -4.26
CA ILE A 455 34.21 14.52 -4.33
C ILE A 455 32.84 15.06 -3.90
N ASP A 456 32.83 15.96 -2.92
CA ASP A 456 31.62 16.61 -2.44
C ASP A 456 31.13 17.71 -3.39
N ILE A 457 29.99 18.31 -3.03
CA ILE A 457 29.33 19.34 -3.83
C ILE A 457 30.15 20.64 -3.93
N GLU A 458 31.00 20.94 -2.94
CA GLU A 458 31.96 22.05 -2.95
C GLU A 458 33.28 21.70 -3.67
N SER A 459 33.36 20.56 -4.35
CA SER A 459 34.57 20.08 -5.04
C SER A 459 35.74 19.76 -4.11
N ARG A 460 35.46 19.45 -2.84
CA ARG A 460 36.43 18.96 -1.88
C ARG A 460 36.41 17.44 -1.86
N GLU A 461 37.58 16.86 -1.67
CA GLU A 461 37.69 15.43 -1.43
C GLU A 461 37.16 15.08 -0.04
N ARG A 462 36.19 14.17 0.02
CA ARG A 462 35.74 13.57 1.28
C ARG A 462 36.83 12.61 1.74
N LYS A 463 37.32 12.80 2.97
CA LYS A 463 38.37 11.95 3.55
C LYS A 463 37.87 11.24 4.79
N HIS A 464 37.99 9.92 4.78
CA HIS A 464 37.85 9.13 5.99
C HIS A 464 38.78 7.92 5.94
N THR A 465 39.74 7.89 6.85
CA THR A 465 40.78 6.86 6.87
C THR A 465 40.23 5.53 7.38
N ILE A 466 40.41 4.46 6.60
CA ILE A 466 40.22 3.09 7.03
C ILE A 466 41.48 2.61 7.75
N HIS A 467 41.40 2.42 9.06
CA HIS A 467 42.54 1.99 9.88
C HIS A 467 42.86 0.49 9.75
N ASN A 468 42.01 -0.30 9.08
CA ASN A 468 42.20 -1.73 8.86
C ASN A 468 43.30 -1.98 7.81
N LYS A 469 44.55 -2.06 8.25
CA LYS A 469 45.72 -2.27 7.37
C LYS A 469 45.64 -3.55 6.54
N ASN A 470 45.05 -4.62 7.09
CA ASN A 470 44.91 -5.89 6.38
C ASN A 470 43.97 -5.73 5.19
N PHE A 471 42.83 -5.07 5.39
CA PHE A 471 41.90 -4.76 4.30
C PHE A 471 42.58 -3.95 3.18
N ILE A 472 43.31 -2.89 3.53
CA ILE A 472 44.04 -2.07 2.55
C ILE A 472 45.13 -2.88 1.83
N ASN A 473 45.89 -3.71 2.55
CA ASN A 473 46.93 -4.54 1.96
C ASN A 473 46.34 -5.57 0.98
N VAL A 474 45.18 -6.16 1.28
CA VAL A 474 44.48 -7.05 0.34
C VAL A 474 44.13 -6.31 -0.95
N LEU A 475 43.65 -5.07 -0.86
CA LEU A 475 43.35 -4.25 -2.04
C LEU A 475 44.62 -3.92 -2.84
N LYS A 476 45.74 -3.61 -2.17
CA LYS A 476 47.04 -3.32 -2.78
C LYS A 476 47.72 -4.54 -3.42
N ASN A 477 47.31 -5.76 -3.07
CA ASN A 477 47.86 -7.00 -3.62
C ASN A 477 47.27 -7.40 -4.99
N GLY A 478 46.77 -6.43 -5.77
CA GLY A 478 46.37 -6.65 -7.16
C GLY A 478 44.93 -7.12 -7.36
N ILE A 479 44.10 -7.20 -6.31
CA ILE A 479 42.71 -7.69 -6.44
C ILE A 479 41.86 -6.80 -7.36
N LEU A 480 42.20 -5.51 -7.50
CA LEU A 480 41.48 -4.55 -8.33
C LEU A 480 42.11 -4.39 -9.74
N GLY A 481 43.07 -5.23 -10.12
CA GLY A 481 43.75 -5.12 -11.42
C GLY A 481 44.45 -3.77 -11.58
N GLU A 482 44.26 -3.11 -12.71
CA GLU A 482 44.82 -1.79 -13.00
C GLU A 482 44.37 -0.71 -12.00
N PHE A 483 43.20 -0.85 -11.38
CA PHE A 483 42.73 0.09 -10.35
C PHE A 483 43.54 0.02 -9.04
N THR A 484 44.42 -0.98 -8.88
CA THR A 484 45.25 -1.18 -7.69
C THR A 484 46.15 0.03 -7.41
N GLU A 485 46.60 0.75 -8.44
CA GLU A 485 47.43 1.95 -8.27
C GLU A 485 46.71 3.12 -7.58
N TYR A 486 45.37 3.11 -7.61
CA TYR A 486 44.52 4.12 -6.98
C TYR A 486 44.09 3.74 -5.56
N VAL A 487 44.56 2.62 -5.02
CA VAL A 487 44.22 2.19 -3.65
C VAL A 487 44.96 3.03 -2.62
N ASP A 488 44.21 3.81 -1.86
CA ASP A 488 44.65 4.51 -0.66
C ASP A 488 43.91 4.00 0.58
N ASP A 489 44.00 4.73 1.70
CA ASP A 489 43.24 4.43 2.92
C ASP A 489 41.94 5.24 3.03
N ASN A 490 41.52 5.96 1.98
CA ASN A 490 40.33 6.80 2.01
C ASN A 490 39.09 6.00 1.61
N LEU A 491 38.17 5.78 2.56
CA LEU A 491 36.91 5.06 2.34
C LEU A 491 36.17 5.52 1.08
N PHE A 492 36.03 6.84 0.88
CA PHE A 492 35.23 7.38 -0.22
C PHE A 492 35.85 7.12 -1.59
N ASN A 493 37.18 7.02 -1.66
CA ASN A 493 37.87 6.61 -2.87
C ASN A 493 37.64 5.10 -3.13
N LEU A 494 37.83 4.29 -2.08
CA LEU A 494 37.71 2.84 -2.18
C LEU A 494 36.31 2.37 -2.62
N VAL A 495 35.25 2.98 -2.10
CA VAL A 495 33.87 2.62 -2.48
C VAL A 495 33.48 3.00 -3.91
N GLU A 496 34.28 3.83 -4.59
CA GLU A 496 34.13 4.08 -6.03
C GLU A 496 34.96 3.09 -6.85
N ILE A 497 36.25 2.94 -6.54
CA ILE A 497 37.16 2.13 -7.37
C ILE A 497 36.87 0.63 -7.27
N ILE A 498 36.39 0.15 -6.12
CA ILE A 498 36.07 -1.27 -5.93
C ILE A 498 34.97 -1.72 -6.90
N PRO A 499 33.79 -1.07 -6.97
CA PRO A 499 32.82 -1.39 -8.01
C PRO A 499 33.36 -1.17 -9.42
N PHE A 500 34.09 -0.08 -9.70
CA PHE A 500 34.64 0.17 -11.04
C PHE A 500 35.46 -1.03 -11.54
N ALA A 501 36.32 -1.57 -10.70
CA ALA A 501 37.13 -2.73 -11.01
C ALA A 501 36.30 -4.02 -11.15
N LEU A 502 35.41 -4.31 -10.19
CA LEU A 502 34.89 -5.65 -9.96
C LEU A 502 33.42 -5.88 -10.32
N ALA A 503 32.59 -4.84 -10.38
CA ALA A 503 31.18 -5.00 -10.73
C ALA A 503 31.04 -5.32 -12.23
N ASP A 504 29.95 -6.02 -12.58
CA ASP A 504 29.62 -6.37 -13.96
C ASP A 504 28.82 -5.25 -14.64
N GLU A 505 27.99 -4.53 -13.87
CA GLU A 505 27.23 -3.36 -14.31
C GLU A 505 27.38 -2.20 -13.33
N LEU A 506 27.66 -1.00 -13.86
CA LEU A 506 27.78 0.24 -13.10
C LEU A 506 26.62 1.17 -13.47
N VAL A 507 25.77 1.49 -12.50
CA VAL A 507 24.61 2.36 -12.74
C VAL A 507 24.91 3.77 -12.26
N PHE A 508 24.81 4.72 -13.19
CA PHE A 508 24.88 6.14 -12.90
C PHE A 508 23.53 6.80 -13.17
N THR A 509 23.17 7.78 -12.36
CA THR A 509 21.91 8.51 -12.49
C THR A 509 21.86 9.33 -13.78
N ASN A 510 23.01 9.82 -14.27
CA ASN A 510 23.14 10.62 -15.48
C ASN A 510 24.59 10.57 -16.05
N GLU A 511 24.77 10.99 -17.30
CA GLU A 511 26.09 10.99 -17.96
C GLU A 511 27.10 11.95 -17.32
N ASN A 512 26.66 13.14 -16.88
CA ASN A 512 27.54 14.10 -16.23
C ASN A 512 28.14 13.50 -14.95
N GLN A 513 27.35 12.79 -14.15
CA GLN A 513 27.83 12.07 -12.97
C GLN A 513 28.97 11.10 -13.31
N MET A 514 28.73 10.21 -14.29
CA MET A 514 29.72 9.22 -14.71
C MET A 514 31.02 9.91 -15.14
N LYS A 515 30.92 10.86 -16.09
CA LYS A 515 32.08 11.60 -16.61
C LYS A 515 32.84 12.28 -15.49
N TYR A 516 32.15 12.90 -14.53
CA TYR A 516 32.78 13.58 -13.39
C TYR A 516 33.57 12.61 -12.50
N MET A 517 33.01 11.45 -12.19
CA MET A 517 33.65 10.45 -11.32
C MET A 517 34.89 9.83 -11.97
N ILE A 518 34.84 9.58 -13.29
CA ILE A 518 35.91 8.88 -14.00
C ILE A 518 37.01 9.80 -14.56
N GLN A 519 36.82 11.13 -14.52
CA GLN A 519 37.76 12.08 -15.13
C GLN A 519 39.20 11.97 -14.61
N ARG A 520 39.36 11.43 -13.38
CA ARG A 520 40.65 11.25 -12.69
C ARG A 520 41.49 10.07 -13.22
N PHE A 521 40.94 9.26 -14.12
CA PHE A 521 41.61 8.07 -14.66
C PHE A 521 42.15 8.32 -16.08
N PRO A 522 43.14 7.53 -16.54
CA PRO A 522 43.55 7.49 -17.94
C PRO A 522 42.42 6.95 -18.84
N ASP A 523 42.52 7.22 -20.14
CA ASP A 523 41.44 6.95 -21.10
C ASP A 523 41.11 5.45 -21.24
N GLU A 524 42.10 4.57 -21.03
CA GLU A 524 41.88 3.11 -21.01
C GLU A 524 40.93 2.69 -19.89
N LEU A 525 41.18 3.17 -18.65
CA LEU A 525 40.31 2.90 -17.51
C LEU A 525 38.96 3.60 -17.61
N LYS A 526 38.90 4.80 -18.19
CA LYS A 526 37.61 5.46 -18.49
C LYS A 526 36.77 4.57 -19.40
N LYS A 527 37.35 4.10 -20.51
CA LYS A 527 36.66 3.23 -21.47
C LYS A 527 36.24 1.91 -20.84
N PHE A 528 37.07 1.35 -19.96
CA PHE A 528 36.72 0.16 -19.18
C PHE A 528 35.46 0.38 -18.31
N ILE A 529 35.38 1.51 -17.61
CA ILE A 529 34.21 1.88 -16.80
C ILE A 529 32.99 2.13 -17.70
N GLU A 530 33.15 2.89 -18.79
CA GLU A 530 32.08 3.21 -19.74
C GLU A 530 31.46 1.96 -20.38
N ASN A 531 32.27 0.94 -20.70
CA ASN A 531 31.78 -0.33 -21.26
C ASN A 531 30.87 -1.10 -20.29
N LYS A 532 30.99 -0.86 -18.98
CA LYS A 532 30.14 -1.45 -17.93
C LYS A 532 29.00 -0.52 -17.50
N ALA A 533 28.97 0.71 -18.01
CA ALA A 533 28.11 1.76 -17.48
C ALA A 533 26.70 1.74 -18.11
N THR A 534 25.70 1.80 -17.24
CA THR A 534 24.29 2.03 -17.60
C THR A 534 23.85 3.37 -17.02
N ILE A 535 23.38 4.28 -17.89
CA ILE A 535 22.76 5.53 -17.44
C ILE A 535 21.29 5.26 -17.11
N SER A 536 20.94 5.30 -15.82
CA SER A 536 19.59 5.09 -15.34
C SER A 536 19.19 6.14 -14.31
N LYS A 537 18.41 7.13 -14.75
CA LYS A 537 17.82 8.14 -13.86
C LYS A 537 16.99 7.51 -12.74
N HIS A 538 16.69 8.32 -11.71
CA HIS A 538 15.81 7.88 -10.64
C HIS A 538 14.46 7.38 -11.19
N PRO A 539 13.98 6.21 -10.73
CA PRO A 539 12.75 5.60 -11.24
C PRO A 539 11.52 6.44 -10.90
N THR A 540 10.57 6.46 -11.83
CA THR A 540 9.23 7.03 -11.66
C THR A 540 8.23 5.90 -11.46
N LEU A 541 7.37 6.02 -10.45
CA LEU A 541 6.29 5.05 -10.22
C LEU A 541 5.13 5.27 -11.19
N ASN A 542 4.36 4.21 -11.44
CA ASN A 542 3.12 4.30 -12.21
C ASN A 542 2.11 5.24 -11.51
N PHE A 543 1.32 5.98 -12.31
CA PHE A 543 0.31 6.93 -11.81
C PHE A 543 -0.69 6.31 -10.81
N LYS A 544 -0.95 4.99 -10.86
CA LYS A 544 -1.83 4.31 -9.89
C LYS A 544 -1.39 4.54 -8.43
N TYR A 545 -0.09 4.66 -8.16
CA TYR A 545 0.45 4.85 -6.82
C TYR A 545 0.13 6.24 -6.22
N TYR A 546 -0.16 7.23 -7.07
CA TYR A 546 -0.49 8.60 -6.65
C TYR A 546 -1.92 8.71 -6.09
N ASN A 547 -2.74 7.67 -6.27
CA ASN A 547 -4.14 7.64 -5.84
C ASN A 547 -4.40 6.66 -4.69
N ILE A 548 -3.34 6.03 -4.13
CA ILE A 548 -3.49 5.05 -3.03
C ILE A 548 -3.97 5.73 -1.74
N LYS A 549 -3.38 6.88 -1.41
CA LYS A 549 -3.73 7.67 -0.23
C LYS A 549 -4.37 8.97 -0.68
N ASN A 550 -5.49 9.33 -0.07
CA ASN A 550 -6.13 10.62 -0.34
C ASN A 550 -5.75 11.63 0.75
N ASN A 551 -5.58 12.89 0.38
CA ASN A 551 -5.25 13.99 1.30
C ASN A 551 -6.39 15.02 1.35
N GLN A 552 -6.63 15.61 2.52
CA GLN A 552 -7.76 16.53 2.77
C GLN A 552 -7.42 18.03 2.66
N LEU A 553 -6.19 18.41 2.32
CA LEU A 553 -5.77 19.80 2.14
C LEU A 553 -6.72 20.51 1.18
N LYS A 554 -7.34 21.60 1.61
CA LYS A 554 -8.24 22.41 0.77
C LYS A 554 -7.40 23.49 0.09
N LEU A 555 -7.37 23.46 -1.24
CA LEU A 555 -6.70 24.46 -2.05
C LEU A 555 -7.71 25.50 -2.52
N ASP A 556 -7.32 26.77 -2.54
CA ASP A 556 -8.15 27.83 -3.09
C ASP A 556 -8.22 27.67 -4.61
N LYS A 557 -9.40 27.32 -5.12
CA LYS A 557 -9.60 27.12 -6.55
C LYS A 557 -9.49 28.42 -7.35
N THR A 558 -9.60 29.59 -6.73
CA THR A 558 -9.52 30.89 -7.41
C THR A 558 -8.10 31.34 -7.71
N LYS A 559 -7.10 30.70 -7.08
CA LYS A 559 -5.68 31.03 -7.21
C LYS A 559 -4.89 29.92 -7.87
N ILE A 560 -3.71 30.25 -8.37
CA ILE A 560 -2.71 29.30 -8.84
C ILE A 560 -1.90 28.79 -7.63
N ASN A 561 -2.11 27.52 -7.28
CA ASN A 561 -1.49 26.87 -6.13
C ASN A 561 -0.20 26.20 -6.55
N ILE A 562 0.94 26.68 -6.06
CA ILE A 562 2.27 26.18 -6.41
C ILE A 562 2.94 25.58 -5.17
N ALA A 563 3.45 24.35 -5.27
CA ALA A 563 4.09 23.67 -4.15
C ALA A 563 5.57 23.37 -4.38
N TYR A 564 6.35 23.46 -3.30
CA TYR A 564 7.70 22.93 -3.20
C TYR A 564 7.77 21.88 -2.09
N PHE A 565 8.34 20.71 -2.39
CA PHE A 565 8.59 19.65 -1.42
C PHE A 565 10.09 19.51 -1.20
N GLY A 566 10.54 19.60 0.04
CA GLY A 566 11.93 19.36 0.42
C GLY A 566 12.49 20.34 1.42
N ASN A 567 13.66 19.98 1.97
CA ASN A 567 14.43 20.87 2.81
C ASN A 567 15.26 21.84 1.96
N PHE A 568 15.55 23.01 2.52
CA PHE A 568 16.54 23.95 1.98
C PHE A 568 17.93 23.58 2.50
N TYR A 569 18.94 23.68 1.65
CA TYR A 569 20.35 23.40 1.96
C TYR A 569 21.21 24.60 1.53
N SER A 570 22.50 24.64 1.90
CA SER A 570 23.42 25.74 1.54
C SER A 570 23.39 26.11 0.04
N ASN A 571 23.25 25.10 -0.82
CA ASN A 571 23.30 25.25 -2.28
C ASN A 571 21.90 25.23 -2.95
N ARG A 572 20.83 25.30 -2.14
CA ARG A 572 19.42 25.43 -2.57
C ARG A 572 18.75 26.45 -1.66
N SER A 573 18.86 27.72 -2.02
CA SER A 573 18.47 28.80 -1.13
C SER A 573 16.98 29.11 -1.20
N VAL A 574 16.43 29.40 -0.03
CA VAL A 574 15.13 30.07 0.16
C VAL A 574 15.02 31.31 -0.73
N ASP A 575 16.14 32.00 -0.96
CA ASP A 575 16.18 33.22 -1.79
C ASP A 575 15.77 32.96 -3.24
N GLU A 576 16.11 31.80 -3.82
CA GLU A 576 15.68 31.45 -5.19
C GLU A 576 14.18 31.17 -5.26
N PHE A 577 13.62 30.51 -4.24
CA PHE A 577 12.17 30.36 -4.14
C PHE A 577 11.47 31.72 -4.03
N ILE A 578 12.02 32.62 -3.21
CA ILE A 578 11.54 33.99 -3.05
C ILE A 578 11.58 34.74 -4.39
N LYS A 579 12.70 34.71 -5.11
CA LYS A 579 12.84 35.36 -6.43
C LYS A 579 11.82 34.85 -7.44
N VAL A 580 11.69 33.52 -7.57
CA VAL A 580 10.70 32.89 -8.46
C VAL A 580 9.29 33.33 -8.08
N SER A 581 8.95 33.27 -6.78
CA SER A 581 7.61 33.64 -6.32
C SER A 581 7.29 35.12 -6.57
N LYS A 582 8.28 36.01 -6.43
CA LYS A 582 8.14 37.44 -6.70
C LYS A 582 7.99 37.69 -8.20
N SER A 583 8.83 37.09 -9.04
CA SER A 583 8.77 37.23 -10.49
C SER A 583 7.43 36.74 -11.06
N LEU A 584 6.92 35.59 -10.59
CA LEU A 584 5.61 35.09 -10.98
C LEU A 584 4.48 36.08 -10.63
N ARG A 585 4.55 36.75 -9.47
CA ARG A 585 3.55 37.76 -9.07
C ARG A 585 3.67 39.07 -9.83
N GLU A 586 4.88 39.47 -10.23
CA GLU A 586 5.13 40.75 -10.91
C GLU A 586 4.89 40.67 -12.42
N GLN A 587 5.13 39.51 -13.03
CA GLN A 587 5.04 39.32 -14.48
C GLN A 587 3.73 38.65 -14.92
N SER A 588 2.80 38.42 -14.00
CA SER A 588 1.52 37.77 -14.29
C SER A 588 0.41 38.45 -13.52
N MET A 589 -0.70 38.68 -14.19
CA MET A 589 -1.90 39.27 -13.61
C MET A 589 -2.65 38.30 -12.66
N MET A 590 -2.19 37.06 -12.48
CA MET A 590 -2.89 36.04 -11.70
C MET A 590 -2.63 36.13 -10.19
N GLU A 591 -3.60 35.67 -9.39
CA GLU A 591 -3.35 35.41 -7.96
C GLU A 591 -2.61 34.08 -7.75
N TYR A 592 -1.46 34.13 -7.06
CA TYR A 592 -0.67 32.95 -6.70
C TYR A 592 -0.73 32.66 -5.20
N GLU A 593 -0.76 31.37 -4.87
CA GLU A 593 -0.61 30.86 -3.52
C GLU A 593 0.49 29.81 -3.47
N PHE A 594 1.47 30.01 -2.59
CA PHE A 594 2.67 29.19 -2.50
C PHE A 594 2.63 28.28 -1.27
N TYR A 595 3.09 27.05 -1.43
CA TYR A 595 3.11 26.02 -0.40
C TYR A 595 4.52 25.43 -0.30
N ILE A 596 5.07 25.37 0.90
CA ILE A 596 6.39 24.79 1.17
C ILE A 596 6.23 23.66 2.17
N PHE A 597 6.54 22.43 1.76
CA PHE A 597 6.59 21.25 2.62
C PHE A 597 8.03 20.93 2.97
N THR A 598 8.43 21.25 4.20
CA THR A 598 9.83 21.16 4.67
C THR A 598 9.88 20.79 6.14
N ASN A 599 11.02 20.26 6.59
CA ASN A 599 11.24 20.07 8.02
C ASN A 599 11.67 21.44 8.62
N PRO A 600 10.93 21.98 9.62
CA PRO A 600 11.24 23.27 10.23
C PRO A 600 12.66 23.38 10.81
N GLN A 601 13.25 22.25 11.23
CA GLN A 601 14.61 22.23 11.79
C GLN A 601 15.69 22.61 10.77
N HIS A 602 15.39 22.56 9.47
CA HIS A 602 16.32 22.94 8.41
C HIS A 602 16.15 24.40 7.95
N ILE A 603 15.24 25.16 8.57
CA ILE A 603 15.04 26.58 8.29
C ILE A 603 15.59 27.40 9.46
N ASN A 604 16.57 28.26 9.19
CA ASN A 604 17.06 29.20 10.19
C ASN A 604 16.13 30.43 10.33
N GLU A 605 16.29 31.20 11.41
CA GLU A 605 15.42 32.35 11.70
C GLU A 605 15.41 33.41 10.58
N ASN A 606 16.57 33.67 9.95
CA ASN A 606 16.68 34.62 8.84
C ASN A 606 15.89 34.16 7.61
N GLN A 607 16.01 32.89 7.25
CA GLN A 607 15.24 32.26 6.17
C GLN A 607 13.75 32.30 6.46
N LEU A 608 13.34 31.99 7.70
CA LEU A 608 11.94 32.06 8.11
C LEU A 608 11.40 33.49 8.01
N ASN A 609 12.17 34.48 8.46
CA ASN A 609 11.79 35.89 8.36
C ASN A 609 11.67 36.35 6.91
N ASN A 610 12.52 35.87 6.01
CA ASN A 610 12.42 36.16 4.58
C ASN A 610 11.20 35.48 3.95
N LEU A 611 10.90 34.22 4.30
CA LEU A 611 9.69 33.53 3.84
C LEU A 611 8.42 34.22 4.32
N LYS A 612 8.38 34.70 5.57
CA LYS A 612 7.22 35.44 6.13
C LYS A 612 6.89 36.72 5.37
N LYS A 613 7.84 37.31 4.63
CA LYS A 613 7.59 38.51 3.81
C LYS A 613 6.79 38.21 2.55
N ILE A 614 6.71 36.94 2.14
CA ILE A 614 6.00 36.51 0.95
C ILE A 614 4.84 35.65 1.42
N ASN A 615 3.63 36.17 1.30
CA ASN A 615 2.42 35.46 1.71
C ASN A 615 2.40 34.02 1.13
N LEU A 616 2.64 33.02 1.98
CA LEU A 616 2.79 31.60 1.65
C LEU A 616 2.43 30.69 2.83
N ASN A 617 2.17 29.41 2.53
CA ASN A 617 1.87 28.37 3.50
C ASN A 617 3.12 27.51 3.78
N LEU A 618 3.63 27.58 5.01
CA LEU A 618 4.73 26.73 5.47
C LEU A 618 4.17 25.51 6.22
N LEU A 619 4.43 24.31 5.70
CA LEU A 619 3.87 23.05 6.17
C LEU A 619 5.00 22.05 6.49
N ASN A 620 4.72 21.12 7.41
CA ASN A 620 5.63 20.03 7.74
C ASN A 620 5.76 19.02 6.58
N THR A 621 6.85 18.25 6.58
CA THR A 621 7.00 17.10 5.67
C THR A 621 5.88 16.08 5.90
N VAL A 622 5.40 15.50 4.80
CA VAL A 622 4.39 14.42 4.79
C VAL A 622 5.04 13.08 4.47
N ASP A 623 4.33 11.98 4.72
CA ASP A 623 4.78 10.66 4.27
C ASP A 623 4.77 10.54 2.74
N TYR A 624 5.46 9.52 2.22
CA TYR A 624 5.76 9.41 0.80
C TYR A 624 4.51 9.22 -0.06
N LEU A 625 3.54 8.39 0.37
CA LEU A 625 2.29 8.22 -0.37
C LEU A 625 1.41 9.47 -0.35
N GLU A 626 1.40 10.20 0.76
CA GLU A 626 0.73 11.49 0.85
C GLU A 626 1.41 12.55 -0.02
N PHE A 627 2.74 12.55 -0.08
CA PHE A 627 3.52 13.37 -0.99
C PHE A 627 3.15 13.08 -2.46
N LEU A 628 3.11 11.81 -2.87
CA LEU A 628 2.71 11.44 -4.22
C LEU A 628 1.31 11.98 -4.53
N ASN A 629 0.33 11.75 -3.65
CA ASN A 629 -1.02 12.28 -3.87
C ASN A 629 -1.05 13.81 -3.95
N LEU A 630 -0.44 14.52 -3.01
CA LEU A 630 -0.41 15.99 -3.01
C LEU A 630 0.25 16.53 -4.29
N SER A 631 1.27 15.86 -4.82
CA SER A 631 1.96 16.29 -6.04
C SER A 631 1.05 16.33 -7.29
N THR A 632 -0.09 15.62 -7.28
CA THR A 632 -1.08 15.69 -8.38
C THR A 632 -2.13 16.79 -8.18
N ARG A 633 -2.20 17.42 -7.01
CA ARG A 633 -3.30 18.31 -6.62
C ARG A 633 -3.01 19.80 -6.81
N PHE A 634 -1.74 20.19 -6.77
CA PHE A 634 -1.32 21.57 -7.03
C PHE A 634 -1.43 21.92 -8.52
N ASP A 635 -1.37 23.20 -8.87
CA ASP A 635 -1.39 23.65 -10.27
C ASP A 635 0.02 23.59 -10.90
N ALA A 636 1.06 23.76 -10.07
CA ALA A 636 2.44 23.53 -10.45
C ALA A 636 3.32 23.09 -9.26
N LEU A 637 4.45 22.45 -9.57
CA LEU A 637 5.45 22.01 -8.62
C LEU A 637 6.81 22.65 -8.91
N ILE A 638 7.48 23.17 -7.89
CA ILE A 638 8.82 23.76 -8.04
C ILE A 638 9.89 22.73 -7.70
N VAL A 639 10.93 22.65 -8.54
CA VAL A 639 12.15 21.88 -8.30
C VAL A 639 13.38 22.73 -8.60
N PHE A 640 14.36 22.66 -7.70
CA PHE A 640 15.65 23.32 -7.85
C PHE A 640 16.71 22.30 -8.22
N ASP A 641 17.49 22.65 -9.21
CA ASP A 641 18.76 22.02 -9.47
C ASP A 641 19.76 22.28 -8.34
N THR A 642 20.88 21.60 -8.40
CA THR A 642 22.01 21.83 -7.52
C THR A 642 22.96 22.83 -8.18
N LYS A 643 23.20 23.99 -7.55
CA LYS A 643 24.14 24.98 -8.11
C LYS A 643 25.59 24.53 -7.92
N THR A 644 26.31 24.34 -9.03
CA THR A 644 27.71 23.87 -9.07
C THR A 644 28.64 24.66 -9.97
N ASN A 645 28.12 25.54 -10.85
CA ASN A 645 28.86 26.28 -11.87
C ASN A 645 30.11 27.04 -11.37
N MET A 646 30.13 27.48 -10.12
CA MET A 646 31.30 28.15 -9.52
C MET A 646 32.44 27.20 -9.14
N ASN A 647 32.13 25.91 -8.93
CA ASN A 647 33.04 24.95 -8.29
C ASN A 647 33.32 23.71 -9.16
N LYS A 648 32.51 23.43 -10.19
CA LYS A 648 32.62 22.21 -11.00
C LYS A 648 32.59 22.55 -12.50
N PRO A 649 33.30 21.77 -13.34
CA PRO A 649 33.28 21.95 -14.79
C PRO A 649 31.90 21.64 -15.41
N TYR A 650 31.08 20.82 -14.74
CA TYR A 650 29.70 20.54 -15.09
C TYR A 650 28.96 19.96 -13.87
N ASN A 651 27.65 20.12 -13.81
CA ASN A 651 26.81 19.62 -12.73
C ASN A 651 26.60 18.09 -12.84
N PRO A 652 27.05 17.28 -11.87
CA PRO A 652 26.84 15.83 -11.88
C PRO A 652 25.53 15.39 -11.20
N TYR A 653 24.81 16.30 -10.54
CA TYR A 653 23.69 15.95 -9.66
C TYR A 653 22.35 15.99 -10.40
N LEU A 654 21.45 15.06 -10.07
CA LEU A 654 20.06 15.09 -10.52
C LEU A 654 19.13 15.09 -9.30
N PRO A 655 18.25 16.09 -9.12
CA PRO A 655 17.32 16.11 -8.01
C PRO A 655 16.36 14.91 -8.04
N SER A 656 16.41 14.03 -7.04
CA SER A 656 15.58 12.79 -7.00
C SER A 656 14.08 13.02 -7.18
N LYS A 657 13.55 14.12 -6.64
CA LYS A 657 12.14 14.49 -6.71
C LYS A 657 11.60 14.69 -8.13
N ILE A 658 12.46 14.99 -9.10
CA ILE A 658 12.01 15.16 -10.49
C ILE A 658 11.33 13.90 -11.02
N SER A 659 11.79 12.72 -10.57
CA SER A 659 11.19 11.45 -10.96
C SER A 659 9.74 11.32 -10.45
N ASP A 660 9.46 11.80 -9.24
CA ASP A 660 8.13 11.76 -8.64
C ASP A 660 7.22 12.84 -9.23
N TYR A 661 7.74 14.03 -9.53
CA TYR A 661 6.98 15.10 -10.17
C TYR A 661 6.59 14.75 -11.61
N ILE A 662 7.49 14.11 -12.38
CA ILE A 662 7.15 13.63 -13.72
C ILE A 662 6.00 12.61 -13.64
N GLY A 663 6.04 11.71 -12.66
CA GLY A 663 4.98 10.72 -12.47
C GLY A 663 3.64 11.31 -12.03
N SER A 664 3.63 12.48 -11.39
CA SER A 664 2.39 13.17 -11.01
C SER A 664 1.64 13.77 -12.21
N LYS A 665 2.31 13.86 -13.37
CA LYS A 665 1.81 14.48 -14.62
C LYS A 665 1.43 15.95 -14.47
N ASN A 666 1.92 16.58 -13.40
CA ASN A 666 1.62 17.96 -13.11
C ASN A 666 2.59 18.91 -13.84
N THR A 667 2.25 20.20 -13.89
CA THR A 667 3.17 21.24 -14.38
C THR A 667 4.36 21.37 -13.43
N ILE A 668 5.57 21.46 -13.96
CA ILE A 668 6.82 21.53 -13.20
C ILE A 668 7.56 22.81 -13.58
N ILE A 669 7.85 23.61 -12.56
CA ILE A 669 8.71 24.78 -12.65
C ILE A 669 10.09 24.34 -12.19
N SER A 670 11.03 24.23 -13.13
CA SER A 670 12.41 23.84 -12.86
C SER A 670 13.31 25.06 -12.89
N ILE A 671 14.19 25.18 -11.89
CA ILE A 671 15.24 26.20 -11.86
C ILE A 671 16.57 25.46 -12.05
N ASN A 672 17.24 25.75 -13.14
CA ASN A 672 18.30 24.93 -13.71
C ASN A 672 19.65 25.65 -13.73
N GLU A 673 20.71 24.88 -13.62
CA GLU A 673 22.01 25.24 -14.17
C GLU A 673 22.07 24.81 -15.64
N LYS A 674 22.59 25.65 -16.54
CA LYS A 674 22.69 25.30 -17.98
C LYS A 674 23.52 24.03 -18.15
N ASP A 675 23.10 23.14 -19.06
CA ASP A 675 23.73 21.85 -19.37
C ASP A 675 23.75 20.83 -18.22
N SER A 676 22.98 21.08 -17.16
CA SER A 676 22.84 20.12 -16.07
C SER A 676 22.00 18.90 -16.47
N PRO A 677 22.01 17.83 -15.65
CA PRO A 677 21.15 16.68 -15.86
C PRO A 677 19.66 17.04 -15.83
N LEU A 678 19.25 18.02 -15.02
CA LEU A 678 17.86 18.48 -14.95
C LEU A 678 17.50 19.26 -16.22
N ASP A 679 18.39 20.15 -16.66
CA ASP A 679 18.21 20.94 -17.89
C ASP A 679 18.09 20.05 -19.14
N LYS A 680 18.82 18.93 -19.19
CA LYS A 680 18.75 17.99 -20.32
C LYS A 680 17.46 17.18 -20.39
N ILE A 681 16.58 17.24 -19.38
CA ILE A 681 15.31 16.51 -19.40
C ILE A 681 14.36 17.15 -20.44
N LYS A 682 13.85 16.31 -21.35
CA LYS A 682 12.81 16.67 -22.31
C LYS A 682 11.46 16.18 -21.79
N ASN A 683 10.59 17.10 -21.38
CA ASN A 683 9.22 16.82 -20.96
C ASN A 683 8.37 18.09 -21.17
N GLU A 684 7.21 17.95 -21.81
CA GLU A 684 6.30 19.06 -22.14
C GLU A 684 5.72 19.79 -20.91
N ASN A 685 5.69 19.15 -19.75
CA ASN A 685 5.20 19.75 -18.52
C ASN A 685 6.30 20.46 -17.72
N ILE A 686 7.57 20.44 -18.17
CA ILE A 686 8.68 21.11 -17.49
C ILE A 686 8.94 22.47 -18.14
N PHE A 687 8.67 23.54 -17.39
CA PHE A 687 9.04 24.92 -17.71
C PHE A 687 10.38 25.22 -17.04
N LYS A 688 11.34 25.74 -17.82
CA LYS A 688 12.73 25.86 -17.43
C LYS A 688 13.12 27.32 -17.22
N PHE A 689 13.57 27.58 -16.02
CA PHE A 689 14.18 28.84 -15.63
C PHE A 689 15.64 28.58 -15.28
N TYR A 690 16.49 29.59 -15.36
CA TYR A 690 17.93 29.46 -15.12
C TYR A 690 18.39 30.40 -14.02
N TYR A 691 19.34 29.97 -13.21
CA TYR A 691 19.86 30.78 -12.09
C TYR A 691 20.53 32.09 -12.52
N ASP A 692 21.10 32.11 -13.73
CA ASP A 692 21.90 33.23 -14.23
C ASP A 692 21.06 34.24 -15.05
N ASP A 693 19.79 33.94 -15.32
CA ASP A 693 18.90 34.82 -16.08
C ASP A 693 18.12 35.74 -15.11
N CYS A 694 18.27 37.06 -15.25
CA CYS A 694 17.61 38.05 -14.39
C CYS A 694 16.10 38.18 -14.66
N GLU A 695 15.65 37.80 -15.85
CA GLU A 695 14.25 37.86 -16.26
C GLU A 695 13.78 36.42 -16.55
N PHE A 696 12.75 35.98 -15.84
CA PHE A 696 12.17 34.64 -16.00
C PHE A 696 11.37 34.58 -17.33
N TYR A 697 12.05 34.60 -18.48
CA TYR A 697 11.47 34.80 -19.83
C TYR A 697 10.31 33.84 -20.19
N GLN A 698 10.17 32.69 -19.51
CA GLN A 698 9.09 31.72 -19.75
C GLN A 698 7.83 31.95 -18.89
N VAL A 699 7.72 33.03 -18.09
CA VAL A 699 6.54 33.25 -17.23
C VAL A 699 5.25 33.40 -18.04
N GLU A 700 5.29 34.03 -19.21
CA GLU A 700 4.09 34.19 -20.05
C GLU A 700 3.59 32.84 -20.59
N GLU A 701 4.50 31.98 -21.06
CA GLU A 701 4.17 30.65 -21.57
C GLU A 701 3.64 29.74 -20.46
N LEU A 702 4.31 29.75 -19.30
CA LEU A 702 3.86 29.05 -18.09
C LEU A 702 2.46 29.53 -17.68
N THR A 703 2.23 30.84 -17.67
CA THR A 703 0.93 31.44 -17.35
C THR A 703 -0.15 30.90 -18.29
N LYS A 704 0.08 30.96 -19.61
CA LYS A 704 -0.87 30.43 -20.61
C LYS A 704 -1.16 28.94 -20.40
N HIS A 705 -0.15 28.15 -20.05
CA HIS A 705 -0.32 26.72 -19.77
C HIS A 705 -1.15 26.45 -18.51
N LEU A 706 -0.88 27.18 -17.42
CA LEU A 706 -1.63 27.05 -16.17
C LEU A 706 -3.09 27.48 -16.33
N LEU A 707 -3.35 28.56 -17.07
CA LEU A 707 -4.69 29.04 -17.40
C LEU A 707 -5.53 27.96 -18.09
N ARG A 708 -4.94 27.20 -19.04
CA ARG A 708 -5.66 26.13 -19.76
C ARG A 708 -6.11 24.97 -18.87
N LYS A 709 -5.43 24.74 -17.74
CA LYS A 709 -5.74 23.65 -16.80
C LYS A 709 -6.70 24.09 -15.68
N LYS A 710 -6.98 25.38 -15.54
CA LYS A 710 -7.77 25.94 -14.45
C LYS A 710 -9.19 26.29 -14.90
N GLU A 711 -10.16 25.83 -14.13
CA GLU A 711 -11.58 26.13 -14.36
C GLU A 711 -12.01 27.50 -13.78
N ILE A 712 -11.34 27.95 -12.70
CA ILE A 712 -11.70 29.17 -11.96
C ILE A 712 -10.45 30.00 -11.72
N ILE A 713 -10.45 31.27 -12.12
CA ILE A 713 -9.26 32.13 -12.07
C ILE A 713 -9.64 33.58 -11.79
N ILE A 714 -8.85 34.26 -10.96
CA ILE A 714 -8.88 35.71 -10.78
C ILE A 714 -7.63 36.33 -11.42
N MET A 715 -7.83 37.36 -12.25
CA MET A 715 -6.79 38.13 -12.92
C MET A 715 -6.94 39.63 -12.60
N HIS A 716 -5.84 40.33 -12.37
CA HIS A 716 -5.79 41.76 -12.06
C HIS A 716 -5.01 42.49 -13.15
N GLY A 717 -5.69 43.20 -14.05
CA GLY A 717 -5.05 44.12 -15.00
C GLY A 717 -4.83 45.51 -14.42
N GLU A 718 -4.27 46.43 -15.21
CA GLU A 718 -4.00 47.81 -14.77
C GLU A 718 -5.29 48.59 -14.46
N LYS A 719 -6.30 48.51 -15.34
CA LYS A 719 -7.58 49.20 -15.20
C LYS A 719 -8.72 48.30 -14.72
N PHE A 720 -8.71 47.04 -15.13
CA PHE A 720 -9.79 46.08 -14.84
C PHE A 720 -9.24 44.80 -14.24
N SER A 721 -10.01 44.19 -13.35
CA SER A 721 -9.80 42.83 -12.86
C SER A 721 -10.88 41.91 -13.41
N THR A 722 -10.54 40.64 -13.66
CA THR A 722 -11.43 39.64 -14.24
C THR A 722 -11.50 38.39 -13.36
N ILE A 723 -12.70 37.91 -13.08
CA ILE A 723 -12.97 36.61 -12.45
C ILE A 723 -13.63 35.72 -13.49
N ARG A 724 -12.98 34.61 -13.84
CA ARG A 724 -13.51 33.64 -14.80
C ARG A 724 -13.86 32.34 -14.10
N THR A 725 -15.01 31.78 -14.44
CA THR A 725 -15.50 30.47 -14.00
C THR A 725 -16.00 29.67 -15.22
N PRO A 726 -16.43 28.41 -15.08
CA PRO A 726 -17.11 27.69 -16.16
C PRO A 726 -18.46 28.30 -16.56
N GLU A 727 -19.10 29.05 -15.65
CA GLU A 727 -20.46 29.56 -15.85
C GLU A 727 -20.49 31.02 -16.31
N TYR A 728 -19.50 31.83 -15.90
CA TYR A 728 -19.46 33.27 -16.20
C TYR A 728 -18.04 33.86 -16.15
N GLU A 729 -17.89 35.04 -16.76
CA GLU A 729 -16.71 35.90 -16.67
C GLU A 729 -17.14 37.28 -16.16
N LEU A 730 -16.56 37.74 -15.06
CA LEU A 730 -16.84 39.02 -14.40
C LEU A 730 -15.63 39.94 -14.55
N GLU A 731 -15.72 40.98 -15.36
CA GLU A 731 -14.74 42.06 -15.41
C GLU A 731 -15.24 43.24 -14.55
N TYR A 732 -14.37 43.86 -13.75
CA TYR A 732 -14.72 45.04 -12.96
C TYR A 732 -13.57 46.05 -12.91
N ASN A 733 -13.91 47.34 -12.88
CA ASN A 733 -12.91 48.40 -12.76
C ASN A 733 -12.21 48.35 -11.39
N ASN A 734 -10.89 48.56 -11.36
CA ASN A 734 -10.07 48.52 -10.13
C ASN A 734 -10.36 49.66 -9.12
N ASP A 735 -11.07 50.71 -9.53
CA ASP A 735 -11.65 51.73 -8.65
C ASP A 735 -12.84 51.20 -7.82
N LEU A 736 -13.34 49.99 -8.15
CA LEU A 736 -14.29 49.21 -7.36
C LEU A 736 -13.56 48.14 -6.52
N LYS A 737 -13.87 48.10 -5.24
CA LYS A 737 -13.50 47.03 -4.32
C LYS A 737 -14.48 45.87 -4.45
N TYR A 738 -13.99 44.73 -4.95
CA TYR A 738 -14.68 43.44 -4.86
C TYR A 738 -14.64 42.88 -3.44
N SER A 739 -15.73 42.27 -2.96
CA SER A 739 -15.78 41.56 -1.67
C SER A 739 -16.84 40.45 -1.71
N GLY A 740 -16.46 39.21 -1.42
CA GLY A 740 -17.37 38.06 -1.40
C GLY A 740 -16.76 36.80 -2.00
N GLY A 741 -17.61 35.87 -2.45
CA GLY A 741 -17.23 34.63 -3.13
C GLY A 741 -17.92 34.47 -4.49
N LEU A 742 -17.73 33.30 -5.12
CA LEU A 742 -18.17 33.05 -6.50
C LEU A 742 -19.69 33.15 -6.72
N ASN A 743 -20.50 32.73 -5.74
CA ASN A 743 -21.97 32.76 -5.89
C ASN A 743 -22.61 34.04 -5.31
N GLN A 744 -21.86 34.80 -4.52
CA GLN A 744 -22.37 36.01 -3.88
C GLN A 744 -21.22 36.95 -3.58
N TRP A 745 -21.27 38.14 -4.18
CA TRP A 745 -20.25 39.14 -4.02
C TRP A 745 -20.83 40.55 -3.99
N SER A 746 -19.96 41.52 -3.74
CA SER A 746 -20.31 42.93 -3.72
C SER A 746 -19.20 43.77 -4.32
N HIS A 747 -19.59 44.88 -4.93
CA HIS A 747 -18.70 45.91 -5.42
C HIS A 747 -19.03 47.24 -4.77
N LYS A 748 -17.98 47.97 -4.41
CA LYS A 748 -18.09 49.25 -3.72
C LYS A 748 -16.96 50.17 -4.18
N ILE A 749 -17.22 51.46 -4.32
CA ILE A 749 -16.15 52.41 -4.66
C ILE A 749 -15.07 52.44 -3.57
N LYS A 750 -13.82 52.39 -4.01
CA LYS A 750 -12.65 52.15 -3.15
C LYS A 750 -12.24 53.39 -2.34
N GLU A 751 -12.21 54.57 -2.95
CA GLU A 751 -11.59 55.77 -2.39
C GLU A 751 -12.45 57.04 -2.53
N SER A 752 -12.29 57.96 -1.58
CA SER A 752 -12.88 59.30 -1.60
C SER A 752 -11.78 60.34 -1.90
N PRO A 753 -12.05 61.40 -2.66
CA PRO A 753 -13.35 61.79 -3.24
C PRO A 753 -13.78 60.89 -4.40
N ILE A 754 -15.09 60.64 -4.50
CA ILE A 754 -15.69 59.98 -5.67
C ILE A 754 -15.66 61.00 -6.80
N SER A 755 -14.97 60.68 -7.89
CA SER A 755 -14.87 61.54 -9.07
C SER A 755 -15.85 61.07 -10.14
N PHE A 756 -16.64 61.98 -10.69
CA PHE A 756 -17.56 61.67 -11.79
C PHE A 756 -16.83 61.42 -13.13
N GLU A 757 -15.52 61.68 -13.19
CA GLU A 757 -14.67 61.44 -14.37
C GLU A 757 -14.11 60.01 -14.42
N LYS A 758 -14.28 59.23 -13.34
CA LYS A 758 -13.82 57.84 -13.26
C LYS A 758 -14.88 56.87 -13.78
N ASP A 759 -14.40 55.81 -14.42
CA ASP A 759 -15.19 54.77 -15.06
C ASP A 759 -15.50 53.64 -14.06
N TYR A 760 -16.60 53.75 -13.32
CA TYR A 760 -17.02 52.73 -12.36
C TYR A 760 -17.93 51.72 -13.03
N ARG A 761 -17.35 50.66 -13.60
CA ARG A 761 -18.12 49.65 -14.34
C ARG A 761 -17.80 48.21 -13.96
N ILE A 762 -18.78 47.35 -14.19
CA ILE A 762 -18.71 45.90 -14.13
C ILE A 762 -19.33 45.33 -15.41
N ASN A 763 -18.72 44.30 -15.97
CA ASN A 763 -19.28 43.48 -17.03
C ASN A 763 -19.36 42.03 -16.54
N LEU A 764 -20.54 41.43 -16.57
CA LEU A 764 -20.77 40.03 -16.24
C LEU A 764 -21.25 39.28 -17.49
N LYS A 765 -20.37 38.48 -18.07
CA LYS A 765 -20.64 37.64 -19.23
C LYS A 765 -21.08 36.25 -18.81
N ASN A 766 -22.22 35.80 -19.32
CA ASN A 766 -22.65 34.42 -19.16
C ASN A 766 -21.90 33.51 -20.16
N LEU A 767 -21.14 32.55 -19.65
CA LEU A 767 -20.39 31.57 -20.44
C LEU A 767 -21.09 30.22 -20.56
N SER A 768 -22.18 30.02 -19.83
CA SER A 768 -22.93 28.77 -19.82
C SER A 768 -23.88 28.64 -21.02
N GLU A 769 -24.30 27.41 -21.33
CA GLU A 769 -25.32 27.13 -22.36
C GLU A 769 -26.74 27.52 -21.93
N LYS A 770 -26.94 27.92 -20.67
CA LYS A 770 -28.25 28.27 -20.09
C LYS A 770 -28.27 29.74 -19.68
N ASP A 771 -29.46 30.25 -19.38
CA ASP A 771 -29.60 31.61 -18.85
C ASP A 771 -29.08 31.67 -17.41
N LEU A 772 -28.26 32.68 -17.12
CA LEU A 772 -27.72 32.93 -15.79
C LEU A 772 -28.65 33.90 -15.05
N ARG A 773 -29.20 33.46 -13.92
CA ARG A 773 -30.08 34.28 -13.09
C ARG A 773 -29.30 34.87 -11.94
N ILE A 774 -29.39 36.18 -11.77
CA ILE A 774 -28.76 36.89 -10.66
C ILE A 774 -29.76 37.78 -9.94
N ASN A 775 -29.49 38.05 -8.67
CA ASN A 775 -30.18 39.08 -7.89
C ASN A 775 -29.22 40.22 -7.57
N ILE A 776 -29.65 41.44 -7.85
CA ILE A 776 -28.90 42.68 -7.60
C ILE A 776 -29.57 43.43 -6.45
N GLN A 777 -28.80 43.77 -5.41
CA GLN A 777 -29.32 44.43 -4.22
C GLN A 777 -28.39 45.52 -3.70
N THR A 778 -28.96 46.59 -3.15
CA THR A 778 -28.25 47.74 -2.58
C THR A 778 -28.74 48.05 -1.16
N ASP A 779 -27.95 48.80 -0.38
CA ASP A 779 -28.31 49.22 0.99
C ASP A 779 -28.43 50.76 1.09
N TYR A 780 -28.91 51.45 0.04
CA TYR A 780 -28.90 52.93 -0.02
C TYR A 780 -30.27 53.55 -0.25
N ASP A 781 -30.71 54.40 0.67
CA ASP A 781 -32.10 54.91 0.72
C ASP A 781 -32.27 56.39 0.30
N LYS A 782 -31.29 57.01 -0.38
CA LYS A 782 -31.44 58.42 -0.83
C LYS A 782 -31.59 58.53 -2.35
N LYS A 783 -32.67 59.19 -2.77
CA LYS A 783 -33.02 59.50 -4.16
C LYS A 783 -32.01 60.44 -4.84
N GLU A 784 -31.82 60.31 -6.15
CA GLU A 784 -31.18 61.29 -7.05
C GLU A 784 -29.68 61.58 -6.79
N ILE A 785 -29.00 60.72 -6.04
CA ILE A 785 -27.58 60.92 -5.70
C ILE A 785 -26.66 59.98 -6.48
N ILE A 786 -27.05 58.71 -6.63
CA ILE A 786 -26.27 57.68 -7.34
C ILE A 786 -27.22 56.94 -8.27
N ASN A 787 -26.91 56.94 -9.56
CA ASN A 787 -27.63 56.13 -10.55
C ASN A 787 -26.83 54.88 -10.86
N LEU A 788 -27.53 53.75 -11.01
CA LEU A 788 -26.94 52.49 -11.45
C LEU A 788 -27.55 52.13 -12.80
N HIS A 789 -26.73 52.19 -13.85
CA HIS A 789 -27.11 51.78 -15.19
C HIS A 789 -26.90 50.29 -15.28
N ILE A 790 -27.94 49.55 -15.67
CA ILE A 790 -27.86 48.10 -15.84
C ILE A 790 -28.40 47.78 -17.23
N GLY A 791 -27.62 47.10 -18.06
CA GLY A 791 -28.02 46.78 -19.42
C GLY A 791 -27.48 45.46 -19.91
N ILE A 792 -28.23 44.79 -20.78
CA ILE A 792 -27.78 43.59 -21.48
C ILE A 792 -27.37 44.00 -22.89
N GLU A 793 -26.16 43.64 -23.33
CA GLU A 793 -25.60 44.03 -24.64
C GLU A 793 -25.66 45.54 -24.95
N ASN A 794 -25.40 46.37 -23.94
CA ASN A 794 -25.46 47.84 -24.02
C ASN A 794 -26.88 48.45 -24.15
N GLU A 795 -27.95 47.68 -23.96
CA GLU A 795 -29.30 48.23 -23.77
C GLU A 795 -29.53 48.58 -22.28
N PHE A 796 -29.18 49.81 -21.89
CA PHE A 796 -29.21 50.25 -20.50
C PHE A 796 -30.60 50.69 -20.03
N VAL A 797 -30.98 50.22 -18.84
CA VAL A 797 -32.06 50.79 -18.04
C VAL A 797 -31.44 51.62 -16.91
N ILE A 798 -31.81 52.91 -16.86
CA ILE A 798 -31.33 53.85 -15.85
C ILE A 798 -32.35 53.89 -14.72
N LYS A 799 -31.92 53.56 -13.49
CA LYS A 799 -32.72 53.69 -12.27
C LYS A 799 -31.86 54.31 -11.16
N ASP A 800 -32.49 55.08 -10.27
CA ASP A 800 -31.86 55.45 -9.00
C ASP A 800 -31.46 54.17 -8.24
N ILE A 801 -30.28 54.19 -7.63
CA ILE A 801 -29.72 53.00 -6.95
C ILE A 801 -30.66 52.46 -5.85
N GLU A 802 -31.47 53.32 -5.21
CA GLU A 802 -32.41 52.92 -4.16
C GLU A 802 -33.51 51.95 -4.63
N ASN A 803 -33.80 51.93 -5.93
CA ASN A 803 -34.82 51.05 -6.50
C ASN A 803 -34.40 49.57 -6.40
N TYR A 804 -33.12 49.29 -6.20
CA TYR A 804 -32.57 47.94 -6.03
C TYR A 804 -32.55 47.47 -4.56
N ASN A 805 -33.02 48.27 -3.58
CA ASN A 805 -32.95 47.88 -2.15
C ASN A 805 -33.77 46.62 -1.81
N ARG A 806 -34.84 46.35 -2.57
CA ARG A 806 -35.67 45.14 -2.40
C ARG A 806 -35.13 43.91 -3.15
N GLY A 807 -34.02 44.06 -3.89
CA GLY A 807 -33.53 43.05 -4.82
C GLY A 807 -34.22 43.14 -6.18
N GLU A 808 -33.45 43.03 -7.26
CA GLU A 808 -33.95 42.91 -8.63
C GLU A 808 -33.33 41.67 -9.28
N GLU A 809 -34.19 40.76 -9.75
CA GLU A 809 -33.76 39.60 -10.51
C GLU A 809 -33.49 39.99 -11.97
N VAL A 810 -32.30 39.64 -12.46
CA VAL A 810 -31.88 39.86 -13.84
C VAL A 810 -31.48 38.52 -14.45
N ILE A 811 -31.99 38.26 -15.65
CA ILE A 811 -31.70 37.05 -16.42
C ILE A 811 -30.75 37.44 -17.55
N ILE A 812 -29.55 36.85 -17.54
CA ILE A 812 -28.52 37.07 -18.55
C ILE A 812 -28.55 35.88 -19.51
N PRO A 813 -28.99 36.05 -20.78
CA PRO A 813 -29.07 34.92 -21.70
C PRO A 813 -27.69 34.32 -21.99
N SER A 814 -27.67 33.07 -22.47
CA SER A 814 -26.42 32.38 -22.84
C SER A 814 -25.55 33.23 -23.78
N ASN A 815 -24.25 33.32 -23.50
CA ASN A 815 -23.26 34.10 -24.25
C ASN A 815 -23.49 35.62 -24.30
N LYS A 816 -24.40 36.16 -23.48
CA LYS A 816 -24.67 37.60 -23.38
C LYS A 816 -23.95 38.22 -22.18
N ASN A 817 -23.76 39.53 -22.25
CA ASN A 817 -23.12 40.32 -21.20
C ASN A 817 -24.15 41.20 -20.51
N LEU A 818 -24.02 41.32 -19.19
CA LEU A 818 -24.64 42.34 -18.38
C LEU A 818 -23.61 43.40 -18.02
N ASP A 819 -23.86 44.64 -18.43
CA ASP A 819 -23.06 45.81 -18.09
C ASP A 819 -23.72 46.58 -16.95
N MET A 820 -22.93 46.93 -15.94
CA MET A 820 -23.35 47.74 -14.80
C MET A 820 -22.41 48.93 -14.62
N GLU A 821 -22.94 50.15 -14.60
CA GLU A 821 -22.15 51.37 -14.48
C GLU A 821 -22.74 52.31 -13.41
N TRP A 822 -21.89 52.82 -12.52
CA TRP A 822 -22.28 53.83 -11.54
C TRP A 822 -22.11 55.21 -12.15
N GLN A 823 -23.20 55.99 -12.21
CA GLN A 823 -23.17 57.36 -12.67
C GLN A 823 -23.38 58.35 -11.50
N PHE A 824 -22.51 59.36 -11.43
CA PHE A 824 -22.55 60.42 -10.43
C PHE A 824 -22.78 61.78 -11.08
N SER A 825 -23.63 62.60 -10.47
CA SER A 825 -23.96 63.94 -10.98
C SER A 825 -22.91 65.02 -10.65
N LYS A 826 -21.98 64.74 -9.72
CA LYS A 826 -20.89 65.62 -9.28
C LYS A 826 -19.88 64.86 -8.41
N GLU A 827 -18.77 65.50 -8.04
CA GLU A 827 -17.82 64.92 -7.09
C GLU A 827 -18.37 64.88 -5.66
N PHE A 828 -18.08 63.80 -4.93
CA PHE A 828 -18.49 63.63 -3.54
C PHE A 828 -17.30 63.37 -2.61
N LYS A 829 -17.07 64.28 -1.65
CA LYS A 829 -15.93 64.24 -0.71
C LYS A 829 -16.21 63.48 0.60
N ASN A 830 -17.47 63.16 0.89
CA ASN A 830 -17.87 62.55 2.16
C ASN A 830 -17.76 61.01 2.11
N SER A 831 -17.08 60.41 3.08
CA SER A 831 -16.89 58.96 3.19
C SER A 831 -18.20 58.17 3.37
N SER A 832 -19.30 58.84 3.75
CA SER A 832 -20.64 58.23 3.80
C SER A 832 -21.14 57.78 2.42
N PHE A 833 -20.75 58.44 1.33
CA PHE A 833 -21.09 58.04 -0.04
C PHE A 833 -20.33 56.79 -0.51
N LEU A 834 -19.18 56.49 0.08
CA LEU A 834 -18.51 55.22 -0.18
C LEU A 834 -19.41 54.06 0.27
N ARG A 835 -19.94 54.11 1.51
CA ARG A 835 -20.86 53.07 2.04
C ARG A 835 -22.11 52.92 1.17
N ALA A 836 -22.67 54.04 0.71
CA ALA A 836 -23.82 54.11 -0.17
C ALA A 836 -23.65 53.43 -1.54
N SER A 837 -22.43 53.38 -2.07
CA SER A 837 -22.15 52.84 -3.42
C SER A 837 -22.15 51.31 -3.54
N THR A 838 -22.45 50.59 -2.46
CA THR A 838 -22.29 49.13 -2.41
C THR A 838 -23.42 48.43 -3.19
N VAL A 839 -23.05 47.66 -4.21
CA VAL A 839 -23.96 46.77 -4.96
C VAL A 839 -23.60 45.32 -4.63
N LYS A 840 -24.57 44.55 -4.16
CA LYS A 840 -24.46 43.11 -3.90
C LYS A 840 -25.08 42.34 -5.06
N ILE A 841 -24.38 41.32 -5.54
CA ILE A 841 -24.82 40.44 -6.62
C ILE A 841 -24.79 39.01 -6.09
N SER A 842 -25.87 38.26 -6.29
CA SER A 842 -25.97 36.84 -5.93
C SER A 842 -26.46 36.03 -7.12
N ILE A 843 -25.77 34.93 -7.43
CA ILE A 843 -26.25 33.97 -8.43
C ILE A 843 -27.39 33.15 -7.81
N LEU A 844 -28.53 33.13 -8.49
CA LEU A 844 -29.70 32.37 -8.09
C LEU A 844 -29.58 30.96 -8.69
N LYS A 845 -29.61 29.94 -7.83
CA LYS A 845 -29.54 28.53 -8.24
C LYS A 845 -30.88 27.98 -8.69
#